data_AF-A0A523TWH0-F1
#
_entry.id   AF-A0A523TWH0-F1
#
_cell.length_a   1.000
_cell.length_b   1.000
_cell.length_c   1.000
_cell.angle_alpha   90.00
_cell.angle_beta   90.00
_cell.angle_gamma   90.00
#
_symmetry.space_group_name_H-M   'P 1'
#
loop_
_entity.id
_entity.type
_entity.pdbx_description
1 polymer ?
#
loop_
_entity_poly.entity_id
_entity_poly.type
_entity_poly.pdbx_seq_one_letter_code
_entity_poly.pdbx_strand_id
1 'polypeptide(L)'
;MEKNMADITQGRIPPVFLLIIVFTAVSCLTTKSFAQAEEQPQRVRIAVPDGKAPVVDGKVSAEEYEGAHTIDLLLPDNSSAAIRLVTSGGWLFIACDIEQPYEFVNEVQFLWSGDGKSIDSFGFNPYMFFSQPRYNEQHDRTTFDGRRKFLPVESAGGWTAKANTDSKNRWQAELQISLSRLGVTAGSKKEYFCGFVVIGSSMDTTACYPDSIVRSNDPKRGLAAIVPASTWPDGESIARAEKEAASFDAEFKKDKFFRTMSTLAQRQAKAGKFKDLHITIDQMEKQLPGTPAIPYFRGLMREREGKLKAAIADFREAISRCPGLHPVYREIVSLYLTKVKDRDAAKNALKEYVEAFPGSPRPLVYAGMVYSELGDVGAARAALEAAYGLRKDDIEILKRLMACYIENPDDRLVAKAVDLIDRYAASHPKDAGAQAERAFFLAHRLYRFSDAVAAMDNAIKIEPDDPSLHVYRGQFLFWDGRYDEAVKTLEKVVGKITAPQLKPYAAGLLEWARQYVEFAAIEKKKRSEEAKRDDLPRVKLITDRGEIILELFEDDAPNTVANFISLAEKKFYDGTRFHSVKHGAYAQGGDPNSRDGNPDNDGFGGPGYTIRDESSPRRHFRGTITTAKGSEPHSAGSQFIITLVTMPEIDGKNTSFGRVIAGLDVLGRLRRGDYLKEVRIIRKRDHGYQPDKFEGPRKSDPFWQPKKK
;
A
#
# COMPACT_ATOMS: atom_id res chain seq x y z
N MET A 1 59.79 -4.79 4.84
CA MET A 1 59.56 -3.42 5.36
C MET A 1 60.82 -2.58 5.31
N GLU A 2 61.99 -3.06 5.75
CA GLU A 2 63.25 -2.29 5.69
C GLU A 2 63.71 -1.92 4.26
N LYS A 3 63.40 -2.76 3.26
CA LYS A 3 63.75 -2.46 1.86
C LYS A 3 62.96 -1.27 1.26
N ASN A 4 61.81 -0.90 1.84
CA ASN A 4 60.99 0.22 1.34
C ASN A 4 61.31 1.55 2.05
N MET A 5 62.13 1.54 3.11
CA MET A 5 62.53 2.75 3.85
C MET A 5 63.72 3.47 3.21
N ALA A 6 64.60 2.74 2.52
CA ALA A 6 65.77 3.30 1.85
C ALA A 6 65.43 4.13 0.60
N ASP A 7 64.32 3.81 -0.07
CA ASP A 7 63.89 4.52 -1.29
C ASP A 7 63.19 5.87 -0.98
N ILE A 8 62.68 6.05 0.25
CA ILE A 8 61.99 7.28 0.69
C ILE A 8 62.99 8.38 1.03
N THR A 9 64.13 8.05 1.63
CA THR A 9 65.17 9.03 2.03
C THR A 9 66.01 9.54 0.86
N GLN A 10 65.96 8.90 -0.30
CA GLN A 10 66.71 9.31 -1.50
C GLN A 10 65.89 10.14 -2.51
N GLY A 11 64.67 10.56 -2.17
CA GLY A 11 63.93 11.56 -2.94
C GLY A 11 63.49 11.14 -4.36
N ARG A 12 63.39 9.83 -4.64
CA ARG A 12 63.03 9.30 -5.98
C ARG A 12 61.53 9.07 -6.19
N ILE A 13 60.66 9.59 -5.31
CA ILE A 13 59.20 9.49 -5.45
C ILE A 13 58.62 10.92 -5.60
N PRO A 14 57.82 11.22 -6.65
CA PRO A 14 57.23 12.54 -6.85
C PRO A 14 56.27 12.92 -5.71
N PRO A 15 56.11 14.22 -5.36
CA PRO A 15 55.39 14.68 -4.16
C PRO A 15 53.92 14.24 -4.07
N VAL A 16 53.33 13.84 -5.20
CA VAL A 16 51.93 13.40 -5.29
C VAL A 16 51.73 12.00 -4.71
N PHE A 17 52.78 11.16 -4.63
CA PHE A 17 52.70 9.83 -3.99
C PHE A 17 53.08 9.85 -2.50
N LEU A 18 53.77 10.89 -2.02
CA LEU A 18 54.06 11.08 -0.60
C LEU A 18 52.80 11.46 0.20
N LEU A 19 51.85 12.16 -0.45
CA LEU A 19 50.57 12.51 0.16
C LEU A 19 49.69 11.28 0.42
N ILE A 20 49.79 10.26 -0.43
CA ILE A 20 49.00 9.03 -0.32
C ILE A 20 49.58 8.09 0.75
N ILE A 21 50.90 8.05 0.94
CA ILE A 21 51.52 7.18 1.95
C ILE A 21 51.48 7.79 3.36
N VAL A 22 51.55 9.13 3.51
CA VAL A 22 51.40 9.78 4.83
C VAL A 22 49.93 9.77 5.30
N PHE A 23 48.94 9.88 4.42
CA PHE A 23 47.52 9.73 4.81
C PHE A 23 47.16 8.30 5.20
N THR A 24 47.82 7.30 4.60
CA THR A 24 47.58 5.89 4.94
C THR A 24 48.34 5.46 6.22
N ALA A 25 49.40 6.17 6.62
CA ALA A 25 50.18 5.84 7.81
C ALA A 25 49.73 6.55 9.10
N VAL A 26 49.22 7.80 9.03
CA VAL A 26 48.65 8.48 10.21
C VAL A 26 47.27 7.93 10.60
N SER A 27 46.55 7.29 9.66
CA SER A 27 45.29 6.58 9.95
C SER A 27 45.47 5.15 10.47
N CYS A 28 46.71 4.64 10.61
CA CYS A 28 46.98 3.28 11.09
C CYS A 28 47.71 3.19 12.45
N LEU A 29 47.91 4.31 13.17
CA LEU A 29 48.64 4.32 14.45
C LEU A 29 47.90 4.90 15.68
N THR A 30 46.58 5.13 15.61
CA THR A 30 45.75 5.30 16.83
C THR A 30 44.50 4.41 16.89
N THR A 31 44.40 3.43 16.00
CA THR A 31 43.38 2.37 16.09
C THR A 31 44.02 0.99 16.04
N LYS A 32 44.79 0.70 17.07
CA LYS A 32 44.85 -0.63 17.69
C LYS A 32 44.73 -0.42 19.20
N SER A 33 43.54 -0.78 19.71
CA SER A 33 42.96 -0.49 21.04
C SER A 33 42.52 0.97 21.22
N PHE A 34 41.27 1.41 21.02
CA PHE A 34 39.96 0.77 20.81
C PHE A 34 39.31 1.39 19.53
N ALA A 35 38.69 0.61 18.65
CA ALA A 35 38.53 0.92 17.22
C ALA A 35 37.31 1.80 16.79
N GLN A 36 37.56 2.72 15.84
CA GLN A 36 36.74 3.25 14.71
C GLN A 36 35.19 3.39 14.80
N ALA A 37 34.66 4.61 14.61
CA ALA A 37 33.50 4.92 13.75
C ALA A 37 33.35 6.44 13.44
N GLU A 38 33.06 6.77 12.17
CA GLU A 38 32.62 8.07 11.63
C GLU A 38 31.33 8.59 12.29
N GLU A 39 31.09 9.91 12.29
CA GLU A 39 29.79 10.57 12.59
C GLU A 39 28.73 10.27 11.50
N GLN A 40 28.48 8.98 11.29
CA GLN A 40 27.24 8.43 10.73
C GLN A 40 26.26 8.19 11.89
N PRO A 41 24.93 8.20 11.66
CA PRO A 41 24.00 7.73 12.69
C PRO A 41 24.42 6.34 13.16
N GLN A 42 24.70 6.18 14.45
CA GLN A 42 25.12 4.89 14.98
C GLN A 42 24.03 3.85 14.79
N ARG A 43 24.42 2.71 14.20
CA ARG A 43 23.55 1.55 13.94
C ARG A 43 23.98 0.38 14.80
N VAL A 44 23.07 -0.15 15.63
CA VAL A 44 23.27 -1.38 16.38
C VAL A 44 22.69 -2.56 15.58
N ARG A 45 23.50 -3.59 15.30
CA ARG A 45 23.10 -4.83 14.61
C ARG A 45 23.06 -6.02 15.57
N ILE A 46 21.95 -6.76 15.57
CA ILE A 46 21.77 -7.99 16.36
C ILE A 46 21.44 -9.16 15.42
N ALA A 47 22.23 -10.25 15.48
CA ALA A 47 22.05 -11.47 14.69
C ALA A 47 21.61 -12.63 15.60
N VAL A 48 20.59 -13.39 15.19
CA VAL A 48 20.06 -14.52 15.98
C VAL A 48 20.14 -15.82 15.17
N PRO A 49 20.97 -16.81 15.56
CA PRO A 49 21.03 -18.11 14.90
C PRO A 49 19.94 -19.06 15.43
N ASP A 50 19.63 -20.11 14.65
CA ASP A 50 18.65 -21.13 15.02
C ASP A 50 18.83 -21.66 16.45
N GLY A 51 17.73 -21.59 17.21
CA GLY A 51 17.45 -22.54 18.29
C GLY A 51 18.14 -22.36 19.65
N LYS A 52 18.98 -21.35 19.91
CA LYS A 52 19.49 -21.07 21.27
C LYS A 52 19.84 -19.59 21.49
N ALA A 53 19.19 -18.94 22.46
CA ALA A 53 19.54 -17.59 22.92
C ALA A 53 20.33 -17.64 24.25
N PRO A 54 21.46 -16.91 24.37
CA PRO A 54 22.04 -16.47 25.65
C PRO A 54 21.95 -14.92 25.78
N VAL A 55 21.55 -14.26 26.89
CA VAL A 55 21.66 -14.38 28.37
C VAL A 55 22.72 -13.44 28.97
N VAL A 56 22.22 -12.42 29.68
CA VAL A 56 22.73 -11.77 30.91
C VAL A 56 21.46 -11.41 31.72
N ASP A 57 21.22 -11.77 32.98
CA ASP A 57 21.83 -12.75 33.88
C ASP A 57 20.73 -13.21 34.88
N GLY A 58 20.74 -14.50 35.25
CA GLY A 58 19.85 -15.05 36.30
C GLY A 58 18.84 -16.12 35.83
N LYS A 59 19.14 -17.38 36.16
CA LYS A 59 18.39 -18.64 35.90
C LYS A 59 17.00 -18.71 36.60
N VAL A 60 16.16 -19.75 36.46
CA VAL A 60 15.27 -20.31 35.39
C VAL A 60 14.33 -21.30 36.12
N SER A 61 13.03 -21.36 35.78
CA SER A 61 12.24 -22.61 35.70
C SER A 61 11.04 -22.45 34.74
N ALA A 62 10.60 -23.56 34.12
CA ALA A 62 9.73 -23.60 32.96
C ALA A 62 8.29 -24.01 33.33
N GLU A 63 7.36 -23.06 33.34
CA GLU A 63 5.89 -23.30 33.29
C GLU A 63 5.06 -22.07 32.88
N GLU A 64 5.68 -20.91 32.72
CA GLU A 64 5.05 -19.68 32.26
C GLU A 64 6.00 -19.01 31.27
N TYR A 65 5.66 -18.82 29.99
CA TYR A 65 6.42 -17.88 29.16
C TYR A 65 5.53 -17.35 27.99
N GLU A 66 5.10 -16.09 27.87
CA GLU A 66 5.16 -14.86 28.70
C GLU A 66 6.44 -14.62 29.49
N GLY A 67 7.52 -14.19 28.81
CA GLY A 67 8.71 -13.66 29.48
C GLY A 67 9.50 -12.65 28.67
N ALA A 68 10.24 -11.79 29.38
CA ALA A 68 10.91 -10.55 28.96
C ALA A 68 12.46 -10.64 29.03
N HIS A 69 13.24 -10.19 28.02
CA HIS A 69 14.73 -10.11 28.05
C HIS A 69 15.27 -8.68 27.92
N THR A 70 16.30 -8.26 28.69
CA THR A 70 16.86 -6.88 28.64
C THR A 70 18.25 -6.81 27.96
N ILE A 71 18.50 -5.79 27.12
CA ILE A 71 19.80 -5.48 26.48
C ILE A 71 20.19 -4.03 26.79
N ASP A 72 21.38 -3.81 27.34
CA ASP A 72 21.92 -2.49 27.67
C ASP A 72 22.87 -1.99 26.57
N LEU A 73 22.71 -0.72 26.16
CA LEU A 73 23.47 -0.07 25.09
C LEU A 73 24.24 1.14 25.64
N LEU A 74 25.54 1.21 25.33
CA LEU A 74 26.42 2.34 25.63
C LEU A 74 26.64 3.17 24.35
N LEU A 75 26.46 4.50 24.41
CA LEU A 75 26.55 5.39 23.24
C LEU A 75 27.86 6.21 23.22
N PRO A 76 28.30 6.76 22.07
CA PRO A 76 29.63 7.38 21.90
C PRO A 76 29.85 8.67 22.69
N ASP A 77 28.76 9.28 23.16
CA ASP A 77 28.78 10.46 24.03
C ASP A 77 28.78 10.09 25.54
N ASN A 78 28.96 8.80 25.88
CA ASN A 78 28.92 8.21 27.24
C ASN A 78 27.54 8.22 27.93
N SER A 79 26.44 8.27 27.18
CA SER A 79 25.08 8.00 27.68
C SER A 79 24.66 6.51 27.58
N SER A 80 23.56 6.11 28.25
CA SER A 80 23.06 4.72 28.35
C SER A 80 21.57 4.54 27.97
N ALA A 81 21.21 3.40 27.36
CA ALA A 81 19.82 3.01 27.04
C ALA A 81 19.53 1.49 27.28
N ALA A 82 18.28 1.11 27.55
CA ALA A 82 17.86 -0.29 27.80
C ALA A 82 16.68 -0.76 26.90
N ILE A 83 16.72 -2.02 26.42
CA ILE A 83 15.69 -2.65 25.56
C ILE A 83 15.17 -3.93 26.20
N ARG A 84 13.84 -4.14 26.30
CA ARG A 84 13.17 -5.36 26.81
C ARG A 84 12.47 -6.18 25.70
N LEU A 85 12.44 -7.53 25.76
CA LEU A 85 11.82 -8.39 24.72
C LEU A 85 10.83 -9.41 25.31
N VAL A 86 9.52 -9.32 25.04
CA VAL A 86 8.48 -10.20 25.60
C VAL A 86 7.86 -11.13 24.55
N THR A 87 7.41 -12.35 24.89
CA THR A 87 6.66 -13.22 23.94
C THR A 87 5.33 -13.70 24.55
N SER A 88 4.22 -13.72 23.79
CA SER A 88 2.92 -14.25 24.27
C SER A 88 2.04 -14.70 23.11
N GLY A 89 1.47 -15.91 23.16
CA GLY A 89 0.39 -16.36 22.26
C GLY A 89 0.69 -16.51 20.76
N GLY A 90 1.96 -16.69 20.36
CA GLY A 90 2.40 -16.63 18.95
C GLY A 90 2.82 -15.23 18.48
N TRP A 91 3.02 -14.30 19.42
CA TRP A 91 3.41 -12.91 19.19
C TRP A 91 4.76 -12.62 19.87
N LEU A 92 5.60 -11.79 19.22
CA LEU A 92 6.81 -11.20 19.79
C LEU A 92 6.52 -9.75 20.21
N PHE A 93 7.13 -9.26 21.29
CA PHE A 93 6.99 -7.90 21.83
C PHE A 93 8.38 -7.31 22.14
N ILE A 94 8.59 -6.01 21.91
CA ILE A 94 9.83 -5.25 22.16
C ILE A 94 9.48 -3.99 22.98
N ALA A 95 10.08 -3.71 24.13
CA ALA A 95 9.90 -2.48 24.90
C ALA A 95 11.22 -1.69 24.97
N CYS A 96 11.18 -0.36 25.02
CA CYS A 96 12.38 0.48 25.08
C CYS A 96 12.20 1.62 26.11
N ASP A 97 13.21 1.83 26.97
CA ASP A 97 13.22 2.84 28.03
C ASP A 97 14.44 3.76 27.88
N ILE A 98 14.25 5.09 27.95
CA ILE A 98 15.27 6.11 27.62
C ILE A 98 15.25 7.23 28.67
N GLU A 99 16.32 7.38 29.44
CA GLU A 99 16.31 8.16 30.70
C GLU A 99 16.83 9.63 30.64
N GLN A 100 17.44 10.16 29.55
CA GLN A 100 18.02 11.54 29.49
C GLN A 100 18.01 12.23 28.08
N PRO A 101 18.19 13.58 27.94
CA PRO A 101 18.07 14.31 26.66
C PRO A 101 19.38 14.43 25.83
N TYR A 102 19.62 13.61 24.79
CA TYR A 102 20.57 13.82 23.65
C TYR A 102 20.16 12.90 22.47
N GLU A 103 19.94 13.32 21.21
CA GLU A 103 20.72 13.82 20.05
C GLU A 103 21.40 12.80 19.10
N PHE A 104 21.80 11.57 19.49
CA PHE A 104 22.69 10.76 18.61
C PHE A 104 22.34 9.30 18.25
N VAL A 105 21.22 8.70 18.71
CA VAL A 105 20.75 7.40 18.18
C VAL A 105 19.37 7.49 17.57
N ASN A 106 19.28 7.17 16.28
CA ASN A 106 18.06 7.30 15.51
C ASN A 106 17.51 5.96 14.97
N GLU A 107 18.30 4.87 14.95
CA GLU A 107 17.94 3.60 14.31
C GLU A 107 18.53 2.35 14.99
N VAL A 108 17.76 1.25 15.02
CA VAL A 108 18.11 -0.08 15.56
C VAL A 108 17.78 -1.15 14.50
N GLN A 109 18.64 -2.16 14.26
CA GLN A 109 18.48 -3.12 13.15
C GLN A 109 18.60 -4.61 13.57
N PHE A 110 17.73 -5.47 13.03
CA PHE A 110 17.60 -6.91 13.28
C PHE A 110 17.65 -7.70 11.96
N LEU A 111 18.30 -8.88 11.95
CA LEU A 111 18.52 -9.73 10.75
C LEU A 111 18.32 -11.24 11.04
N TRP A 112 17.72 -11.97 10.08
CA TRP A 112 17.41 -13.42 10.14
C TRP A 112 17.64 -14.15 8.79
N SER A 113 17.94 -15.47 8.77
CA SER A 113 18.11 -16.29 7.54
C SER A 113 17.99 -17.82 7.74
N GLY A 114 17.62 -18.61 6.72
CA GLY A 114 17.59 -20.11 6.76
C GLY A 114 17.43 -20.86 5.40
N ASP A 115 17.52 -22.20 5.37
CA ASP A 115 17.58 -23.06 4.14
C ASP A 115 16.41 -24.10 4.03
N GLY A 116 15.65 -24.22 2.91
CA GLY A 116 14.70 -25.35 2.68
C GLY A 116 13.49 -25.18 1.71
N LYS A 117 12.87 -26.28 1.27
CA LYS A 117 11.87 -26.39 0.15
C LYS A 117 10.37 -26.23 0.49
N SER A 118 9.98 -25.71 1.66
CA SER A 118 8.56 -25.48 1.97
C SER A 118 8.36 -24.31 2.92
N ILE A 119 7.92 -23.16 2.42
CA ILE A 119 7.32 -22.10 3.25
C ILE A 119 6.23 -21.41 2.40
N ASP A 120 4.99 -21.85 2.54
CA ASP A 120 3.83 -21.17 1.96
C ASP A 120 3.51 -19.94 2.83
N SER A 121 3.86 -18.75 2.33
CA SER A 121 3.69 -17.40 2.87
C SER A 121 4.58 -16.95 4.04
N PHE A 122 5.13 -15.75 3.85
CA PHE A 122 5.62 -14.84 4.88
C PHE A 122 4.56 -13.75 5.06
N GLY A 123 3.99 -13.61 6.25
CA GLY A 123 3.17 -12.46 6.64
C GLY A 123 3.87 -11.66 7.73
N PHE A 124 4.34 -10.45 7.45
CA PHE A 124 4.81 -9.50 8.45
C PHE A 124 3.64 -8.62 8.91
N ASN A 125 3.27 -8.68 10.21
CA ASN A 125 2.26 -7.78 10.79
C ASN A 125 2.70 -7.29 12.17
N PRO A 126 3.25 -6.08 12.31
CA PRO A 126 3.62 -5.53 13.62
C PRO A 126 2.49 -4.79 14.35
N TYR A 127 2.52 -4.80 15.70
CA TYR A 127 1.61 -4.11 16.65
C TYR A 127 2.39 -3.33 17.73
N MET A 128 1.93 -2.15 18.20
CA MET A 128 2.66 -1.27 19.13
C MET A 128 1.73 -0.81 20.25
N PHE A 129 2.27 -0.65 21.45
CA PHE A 129 1.46 -0.40 22.65
C PHE A 129 2.01 0.82 23.40
N PHE A 130 1.13 1.74 23.81
CA PHE A 130 1.51 2.82 24.73
C PHE A 130 0.80 2.61 26.07
N SER A 131 1.55 2.67 27.18
CA SER A 131 1.02 2.81 28.55
C SER A 131 1.83 3.85 29.32
N GLN A 132 1.20 4.72 30.12
CA GLN A 132 1.91 5.55 31.09
C GLN A 132 1.93 4.86 32.46
N PRO A 133 3.10 4.71 33.11
CA PRO A 133 3.16 4.33 34.52
C PRO A 133 2.75 5.53 35.40
N ARG A 134 1.99 5.29 36.48
CA ARG A 134 2.03 6.16 37.66
C ARG A 134 3.09 5.61 38.59
N TYR A 135 4.10 6.42 38.89
CA TYR A 135 5.02 6.13 39.98
C TYR A 135 4.29 6.39 41.31
N ASN A 136 4.23 5.39 42.17
CA ASN A 136 3.72 5.55 43.53
C ASN A 136 4.91 5.83 44.45
N GLU A 137 5.06 7.08 44.89
CA GLU A 137 6.23 7.57 45.67
C GLU A 137 6.46 6.80 46.98
N GLN A 138 5.51 5.99 47.46
CA GLN A 138 5.64 5.26 48.73
C GLN A 138 6.15 3.82 48.62
N HIS A 139 6.09 3.14 47.47
CA HIS A 139 6.24 1.66 47.42
C HIS A 139 7.20 1.12 46.37
N ASP A 140 7.91 1.99 45.64
CA ASP A 140 8.98 1.62 44.70
C ASP A 140 8.59 0.44 43.76
N ARG A 141 7.33 0.46 43.30
CA ARG A 141 6.73 -0.56 42.43
C ARG A 141 5.87 0.10 41.35
N THR A 142 6.18 -0.23 40.09
CA THR A 142 5.37 0.14 38.93
C THR A 142 4.08 -0.68 38.92
N THR A 143 2.93 -0.02 39.09
CA THR A 143 1.60 -0.64 38.93
C THR A 143 0.93 -0.09 37.68
N PHE A 144 0.47 -1.01 36.82
CA PHE A 144 -0.16 -0.71 35.53
C PHE A 144 -1.70 -0.73 35.70
N ASP A 145 -2.36 0.44 35.67
CA ASP A 145 -3.83 0.51 35.59
C ASP A 145 -4.30 0.17 34.15
N GLY A 146 -4.63 -1.10 33.93
CA GLY A 146 -5.97 -1.57 33.56
C GLY A 146 -6.67 -1.14 32.26
N ARG A 147 -6.40 0.02 31.66
CA ARG A 147 -7.10 0.49 30.44
C ARG A 147 -6.13 0.65 29.25
N ARG A 148 -5.82 -0.50 28.66
CA ARG A 148 -4.95 -0.69 27.49
C ARG A 148 -5.49 0.05 26.26
N LYS A 149 -4.68 0.88 25.57
CA LYS A 149 -4.91 1.27 24.17
C LYS A 149 -4.03 0.41 23.27
N PHE A 150 -4.66 -0.51 22.55
CA PHE A 150 -4.05 -1.25 21.45
C PHE A 150 -3.91 -0.28 20.27
N LEU A 151 -2.68 -0.02 19.82
CA LEU A 151 -2.41 0.80 18.64
C LEU A 151 -1.79 -0.08 17.53
N PRO A 152 -2.42 -0.14 16.34
CA PRO A 152 -1.78 -0.74 15.17
C PRO A 152 -0.47 0.02 14.85
N VAL A 153 0.59 -0.69 14.45
CA VAL A 153 1.94 -0.11 14.30
C VAL A 153 2.09 0.96 13.23
N GLU A 154 1.14 1.04 12.32
CA GLU A 154 1.04 2.15 11.36
C GLU A 154 0.92 3.52 12.06
N SER A 155 0.54 3.54 13.34
CA SER A 155 0.32 4.73 14.17
C SER A 155 1.44 5.14 15.14
N ALA A 156 2.65 4.56 15.09
CA ALA A 156 3.80 5.37 15.51
C ALA A 156 4.98 5.41 14.55
N GLY A 157 5.08 4.49 13.58
CA GLY A 157 6.23 4.53 12.67
C GLY A 157 7.56 4.42 13.43
N GLY A 158 8.62 4.29 12.65
CA GLY A 158 9.91 3.96 13.19
C GLY A 158 10.16 2.48 13.18
N TRP A 159 9.86 1.81 12.07
CA TRP A 159 10.57 0.61 11.68
C TRP A 159 10.43 0.31 10.18
N THR A 160 11.24 -0.59 9.62
CA THR A 160 11.15 -1.19 8.27
C THR A 160 11.38 -2.70 8.37
N ALA A 161 10.77 -3.54 7.53
CA ALA A 161 11.10 -4.97 7.46
C ALA A 161 11.29 -5.43 6.00
N LYS A 162 12.19 -6.39 5.74
CA LYS A 162 12.44 -7.00 4.42
C LYS A 162 12.51 -8.51 4.55
N ALA A 163 12.17 -9.25 3.49
CA ALA A 163 12.46 -10.67 3.36
C ALA A 163 12.82 -11.02 1.90
N ASN A 164 13.88 -11.79 1.68
CA ASN A 164 14.42 -12.22 0.40
C ASN A 164 14.53 -13.75 0.38
N THR A 165 14.46 -14.36 -0.80
CA THR A 165 14.72 -15.78 -1.01
C THR A 165 15.65 -15.96 -2.21
N ASP A 166 16.72 -16.74 -2.06
CA ASP A 166 17.72 -16.97 -3.12
C ASP A 166 17.37 -18.16 -4.01
N SER A 167 18.10 -18.32 -5.13
CA SER A 167 17.86 -19.35 -6.14
C SER A 167 18.12 -20.80 -5.68
N LYS A 168 18.52 -21.02 -4.42
CA LYS A 168 18.69 -22.34 -3.77
C LYS A 168 17.61 -22.60 -2.71
N ASN A 169 16.54 -21.80 -2.66
CA ASN A 169 15.48 -21.81 -1.63
C ASN A 169 16.00 -21.50 -0.20
N ARG A 170 16.95 -20.56 -0.07
CA ARG A 170 17.34 -20.00 1.23
C ARG A 170 16.72 -18.62 1.41
N TRP A 171 16.19 -18.31 2.59
CA TRP A 171 15.52 -17.04 2.86
C TRP A 171 16.29 -16.17 3.85
N GLN A 172 16.07 -14.85 3.80
CA GLN A 172 16.69 -13.86 4.68
C GLN A 172 15.72 -12.71 4.99
N ALA A 173 15.54 -12.32 6.25
CA ALA A 173 14.68 -11.23 6.68
C ALA A 173 15.40 -10.16 7.51
N GLU A 174 14.93 -8.91 7.46
CA GLU A 174 15.51 -7.74 8.11
C GLU A 174 14.39 -6.92 8.78
N LEU A 175 14.62 -6.30 9.94
CA LEU A 175 13.72 -5.36 10.62
C LEU A 175 14.53 -4.20 11.21
N GLN A 176 14.20 -2.93 10.96
CA GLN A 176 14.97 -1.76 11.39
C GLN A 176 14.06 -0.71 12.05
N ILE A 177 14.18 -0.41 13.35
CA ILE A 177 13.33 0.48 14.18
C ILE A 177 13.93 1.90 14.31
N SER A 178 13.14 3.00 14.25
CA SER A 178 13.55 4.40 14.45
C SER A 178 12.84 5.07 15.63
N LEU A 179 13.63 5.39 16.66
CA LEU A 179 13.15 5.82 17.99
C LEU A 179 12.50 7.22 17.99
N SER A 180 12.90 8.10 17.08
CA SER A 180 12.35 9.46 16.93
C SER A 180 10.95 9.49 16.32
N ARG A 181 10.57 8.44 15.58
CA ARG A 181 9.19 8.26 15.06
C ARG A 181 8.24 7.73 16.14
N LEU A 182 8.73 7.02 17.18
CA LEU A 182 7.94 6.56 18.33
C LEU A 182 7.51 7.67 19.33
N GLY A 183 7.94 8.93 19.13
CA GLY A 183 7.65 10.03 20.05
C GLY A 183 8.61 10.13 21.24
N VAL A 184 9.77 9.45 21.18
CA VAL A 184 10.88 9.63 22.13
C VAL A 184 11.57 10.96 21.80
N THR A 185 11.36 11.97 22.63
CA THR A 185 12.10 13.24 22.59
C THR A 185 13.19 13.25 23.65
N ALA A 186 14.28 13.96 23.37
CA ALA A 186 15.29 14.29 24.36
C ALA A 186 14.63 14.97 25.58
N GLY A 187 14.57 14.28 26.72
CA GLY A 187 14.09 14.81 28.00
C GLY A 187 12.70 14.35 28.46
N SER A 188 12.06 13.38 27.81
CA SER A 188 10.78 12.80 28.28
C SER A 188 10.99 11.57 29.19
N LYS A 189 10.50 11.60 30.44
CA LYS A 189 10.38 10.40 31.31
C LYS A 189 9.11 9.60 30.96
N LYS A 190 9.17 8.70 29.97
CA LYS A 190 8.07 7.79 29.58
C LYS A 190 8.60 6.41 29.14
N GLU A 191 7.94 5.33 29.56
CA GLU A 191 8.19 3.93 29.16
C GLU A 191 7.40 3.55 27.88
N TYR A 192 7.98 2.77 26.94
CA TYR A 192 7.34 2.37 25.66
C TYR A 192 7.33 0.85 25.38
N PHE A 193 6.28 0.34 24.70
CA PHE A 193 6.08 -1.08 24.33
C PHE A 193 5.74 -1.28 22.82
N CYS A 194 6.23 -2.36 22.18
CA CYS A 194 6.13 -2.71 20.75
C CYS A 194 5.97 -4.24 20.57
N GLY A 195 5.61 -4.77 19.38
CA GLY A 195 5.50 -6.19 19.05
C GLY A 195 5.27 -6.55 17.56
N PHE A 196 5.51 -7.81 17.18
CA PHE A 196 5.58 -8.32 15.80
C PHE A 196 4.88 -9.69 15.65
N VAL A 197 4.21 -9.92 14.51
CA VAL A 197 3.63 -11.20 14.08
C VAL A 197 4.27 -11.66 12.77
N VAL A 198 4.70 -12.92 12.72
CA VAL A 198 5.09 -13.64 11.49
C VAL A 198 4.04 -14.73 11.23
N ILE A 199 3.25 -14.61 10.16
CA ILE A 199 2.23 -15.62 9.77
C ILE A 199 2.73 -16.43 8.57
N GLY A 200 2.92 -17.73 8.77
CA GLY A 200 3.04 -18.73 7.71
C GLY A 200 1.71 -19.44 7.44
N SER A 201 1.36 -19.48 6.16
CA SER A 201 0.27 -20.12 5.40
C SER A 201 -1.20 -19.71 5.68
N SER A 202 -1.69 -18.82 4.81
CA SER A 202 -3.10 -18.57 4.42
C SER A 202 -4.04 -17.88 5.43
N MET A 203 -4.28 -16.57 5.25
CA MET A 203 -5.40 -15.86 5.90
C MET A 203 -6.03 -14.82 4.97
N ASP A 204 -7.27 -15.09 4.55
CA ASP A 204 -8.29 -14.09 4.22
C ASP A 204 -8.55 -13.20 5.45
N THR A 205 -8.50 -11.88 5.29
CA THR A 205 -8.75 -10.90 6.38
C THR A 205 -9.81 -9.84 6.05
N THR A 206 -10.81 -10.18 5.24
CA THR A 206 -12.00 -9.34 5.01
C THR A 206 -13.19 -9.77 5.88
N ALA A 207 -13.10 -9.67 7.22
CA ALA A 207 -14.30 -9.72 8.07
C ALA A 207 -14.09 -9.15 9.49
N CYS A 208 -15.08 -8.35 9.95
CA CYS A 208 -15.39 -7.92 11.33
C CYS A 208 -14.57 -6.70 11.84
N TYR A 209 -15.11 -5.51 12.10
CA TYR A 209 -16.25 -5.14 12.97
C TYR A 209 -16.76 -3.70 12.65
N PRO A 210 -18.07 -3.40 12.79
CA PRO A 210 -18.54 -2.17 13.43
C PRO A 210 -18.74 -2.42 14.95
N ASP A 211 -18.75 -1.33 15.73
CA ASP A 211 -19.09 -1.22 17.16
C ASP A 211 -17.93 -1.38 18.18
N SER A 212 -17.39 -0.24 18.61
CA SER A 212 -16.57 -0.10 19.82
C SER A 212 -17.45 0.21 21.04
N ILE A 213 -17.62 -0.78 21.93
CA ILE A 213 -18.09 -0.57 23.31
C ILE A 213 -16.88 -0.31 24.20
N VAL A 214 -16.82 0.87 24.84
CA VAL A 214 -15.86 1.17 25.93
C VAL A 214 -16.46 0.72 27.27
N ARG A 215 -15.78 -0.18 27.99
CA ARG A 215 -16.07 -0.48 29.41
C ARG A 215 -15.25 0.41 30.33
N SER A 216 -15.89 0.96 31.37
CA SER A 216 -15.25 1.60 32.53
C SER A 216 -14.82 0.52 33.55
N ASN A 217 -13.57 0.57 34.03
CA ASN A 217 -13.04 -0.19 35.17
C ASN A 217 -13.24 0.58 36.50
N ASP A 218 -14.46 0.71 37.01
CA ASP A 218 -14.71 1.11 38.41
C ASP A 218 -15.75 0.16 39.01
N PRO A 219 -15.40 -0.68 40.01
CA PRO A 219 -16.33 -1.66 40.58
C PRO A 219 -17.46 -1.05 41.41
N LYS A 220 -17.50 0.27 41.63
CA LYS A 220 -18.52 0.95 42.45
C LYS A 220 -19.42 1.94 41.69
N ARG A 221 -19.29 2.06 40.37
CA ARG A 221 -20.20 2.86 39.53
C ARG A 221 -20.97 1.97 38.57
N GLY A 222 -22.19 1.60 38.98
CA GLY A 222 -23.20 1.03 38.10
C GLY A 222 -23.66 2.04 37.05
N LEU A 223 -23.94 1.53 35.85
CA LEU A 223 -24.54 2.16 34.65
C LEU A 223 -24.91 3.66 34.72
N ALA A 224 -24.21 4.47 33.93
CA ALA A 224 -24.77 5.70 33.35
C ALA A 224 -24.27 5.83 31.90
N ALA A 225 -25.21 5.85 30.96
CA ALA A 225 -24.98 6.16 29.55
C ALA A 225 -24.64 7.66 29.40
N ILE A 226 -23.71 8.00 28.51
CA ILE A 226 -23.63 9.36 27.96
C ILE A 226 -24.32 9.33 26.60
N VAL A 227 -25.62 9.58 26.63
CA VAL A 227 -26.37 10.26 25.56
C VAL A 227 -26.33 11.75 25.93
N PRO A 228 -26.14 12.70 24.99
CA PRO A 228 -26.24 14.12 25.32
C PRO A 228 -27.59 14.43 25.98
N ALA A 229 -27.53 15.20 27.08
CA ALA A 229 -28.58 15.39 28.07
C ALA A 229 -29.74 16.31 27.63
N SER A 230 -30.27 16.15 26.42
CA SER A 230 -31.36 17.00 25.91
C SER A 230 -32.70 16.31 25.63
N THR A 231 -32.91 15.03 25.99
CA THR A 231 -34.09 14.30 25.48
C THR A 231 -34.93 13.47 26.46
N TRP A 232 -34.88 13.63 27.79
CA TRP A 232 -35.79 12.85 28.65
C TRP A 232 -36.48 13.67 29.77
N PRO A 233 -37.82 13.65 29.83
CA PRO A 233 -38.61 14.16 30.95
C PRO A 233 -38.70 13.14 32.10
N ASP A 234 -38.56 13.66 33.32
CA ASP A 234 -39.26 13.28 34.57
C ASP A 234 -38.75 12.08 35.40
N GLY A 235 -38.45 12.38 36.68
CA GLY A 235 -37.79 11.52 37.67
C GLY A 235 -38.60 10.34 38.24
N GLU A 236 -39.84 10.11 37.80
CA GLU A 236 -40.60 8.90 38.17
C GLU A 236 -40.08 7.62 37.49
N SER A 237 -39.33 7.76 36.39
CA SER A 237 -38.79 6.64 35.60
C SER A 237 -37.59 5.92 36.25
N ILE A 238 -36.87 6.59 37.16
CA ILE A 238 -35.66 6.05 37.82
C ILE A 238 -36.02 5.05 38.93
N ALA A 239 -37.04 5.35 39.75
CA ALA A 239 -37.46 4.47 40.85
C ALA A 239 -38.10 3.15 40.37
N ARG A 240 -38.68 3.12 39.16
CA ARG A 240 -39.18 1.89 38.52
C ARG A 240 -38.03 1.01 38.01
N ALA A 241 -37.01 1.62 37.39
CA ALA A 241 -35.84 0.91 36.89
C ALA A 241 -34.99 0.27 38.03
N GLU A 242 -34.88 0.94 39.17
CA GLU A 242 -34.18 0.39 40.35
C GLU A 242 -34.92 -0.80 40.97
N LYS A 243 -36.25 -0.84 40.87
CA LYS A 243 -37.09 -1.93 41.39
C LYS A 243 -37.10 -3.15 40.45
N GLU A 244 -36.95 -2.94 39.14
CA GLU A 244 -36.80 -4.00 38.13
C GLU A 244 -35.39 -4.62 38.13
N ALA A 245 -34.34 -3.86 38.45
CA ALA A 245 -32.96 -4.36 38.53
C ALA A 245 -32.73 -5.42 39.63
N ALA A 246 -33.58 -5.48 40.65
CA ALA A 246 -33.46 -6.44 41.76
C ALA A 246 -33.94 -7.87 41.42
N SER A 247 -34.64 -8.09 40.30
CA SER A 247 -35.07 -9.44 39.87
C SER A 247 -34.15 -10.11 38.83
N PHE A 248 -32.98 -9.53 38.55
CA PHE A 248 -32.22 -9.73 37.30
C PHE A 248 -30.98 -10.66 37.37
N ASP A 249 -30.85 -11.51 38.39
CA ASP A 249 -29.59 -12.25 38.65
C ASP A 249 -29.41 -13.57 37.86
N ALA A 250 -30.49 -14.14 37.31
CA ALA A 250 -30.44 -15.36 36.49
C ALA A 250 -30.16 -15.08 35.01
N GLU A 251 -30.59 -13.92 34.52
CA GLU A 251 -30.46 -13.50 33.12
C GLU A 251 -29.05 -12.96 32.82
N PHE A 252 -28.43 -12.29 33.79
CA PHE A 252 -27.06 -11.77 33.68
C PHE A 252 -25.98 -12.86 33.61
N LYS A 253 -26.20 -14.01 34.27
CA LYS A 253 -25.32 -15.19 34.15
C LYS A 253 -25.34 -15.76 32.72
N LYS A 254 -26.51 -15.82 32.09
CA LYS A 254 -26.66 -16.27 30.70
C LYS A 254 -26.00 -15.30 29.73
N ASP A 255 -26.09 -13.99 29.94
CA ASP A 255 -25.43 -12.98 29.08
C ASP A 255 -23.89 -12.98 29.24
N LYS A 256 -23.37 -13.06 30.48
CA LYS A 256 -21.91 -13.17 30.70
C LYS A 256 -21.34 -14.49 30.18
N PHE A 257 -22.03 -15.61 30.42
CA PHE A 257 -21.62 -16.92 29.90
C PHE A 257 -21.66 -16.94 28.37
N PHE A 258 -22.75 -16.46 27.76
CA PHE A 258 -22.89 -16.35 26.30
C PHE A 258 -21.76 -15.55 25.67
N ARG A 259 -21.44 -14.36 26.18
CA ARG A 259 -20.36 -13.51 25.65
C ARG A 259 -18.98 -14.15 25.80
N THR A 260 -18.73 -14.78 26.95
CA THR A 260 -17.46 -15.46 27.23
C THR A 260 -17.26 -16.64 26.29
N MET A 261 -18.27 -17.50 26.19
CA MET A 261 -18.22 -18.69 25.34
C MET A 261 -18.21 -18.34 23.85
N SER A 262 -18.96 -17.32 23.42
CA SER A 262 -18.92 -16.87 22.04
C SER A 262 -17.55 -16.29 21.67
N THR A 263 -16.93 -15.53 22.57
CA THR A 263 -15.57 -15.00 22.37
C THR A 263 -14.54 -16.12 22.30
N LEU A 264 -14.65 -17.12 23.18
CA LEU A 264 -13.79 -18.29 23.21
C LEU A 264 -13.94 -19.11 21.92
N ALA A 265 -15.17 -19.39 21.51
CA ALA A 265 -15.49 -20.10 20.29
C ALA A 265 -14.97 -19.37 19.04
N GLN A 266 -15.10 -18.04 18.96
CA GLN A 266 -14.50 -17.24 17.89
C GLN A 266 -12.98 -17.37 17.85
N ARG A 267 -12.31 -17.31 19.00
CA ARG A 267 -10.85 -17.45 19.08
C ARG A 267 -10.40 -18.84 18.65
N GLN A 268 -11.09 -19.88 19.11
CA GLN A 268 -10.78 -21.27 18.74
C GLN A 268 -11.03 -21.53 17.26
N ALA A 269 -12.14 -21.03 16.70
CA ALA A 269 -12.44 -21.12 15.27
C ALA A 269 -11.35 -20.41 14.43
N LYS A 270 -10.96 -19.19 14.82
CA LYS A 270 -9.90 -18.43 14.14
C LYS A 270 -8.53 -19.10 14.26
N ALA A 271 -8.25 -19.73 15.39
CA ALA A 271 -7.01 -20.46 15.65
C ALA A 271 -7.00 -21.90 15.09
N GLY A 272 -8.08 -22.35 14.43
CA GLY A 272 -8.19 -23.71 13.91
C GLY A 272 -8.25 -24.81 14.99
N LYS A 273 -8.56 -24.45 16.25
CA LYS A 273 -8.62 -25.38 17.39
C LYS A 273 -10.00 -26.06 17.44
N PHE A 274 -10.34 -26.85 16.43
CA PHE A 274 -11.70 -27.41 16.26
C PHE A 274 -12.10 -28.42 17.34
N LYS A 275 -11.14 -29.13 17.96
CA LYS A 275 -11.41 -30.00 19.11
C LYS A 275 -11.89 -29.21 20.33
N ASP A 276 -11.22 -28.10 20.64
CA ASP A 276 -11.58 -27.22 21.75
C ASP A 276 -12.89 -26.46 21.44
N LEU A 277 -13.10 -26.11 20.16
CA LEU A 277 -14.34 -25.52 19.68
C LEU A 277 -15.53 -26.46 19.88
N HIS A 278 -15.37 -27.75 19.59
CA HIS A 278 -16.42 -28.75 19.82
C HIS A 278 -16.84 -28.79 21.30
N ILE A 279 -15.88 -28.85 22.22
CA ILE A 279 -16.14 -28.83 23.67
C ILE A 279 -16.87 -27.54 24.06
N THR A 280 -16.47 -26.41 23.48
CA THR A 280 -17.06 -25.10 23.74
C THR A 280 -18.50 -25.03 23.22
N ILE A 281 -18.78 -25.58 22.03
CA ILE A 281 -20.13 -25.72 21.47
C ILE A 281 -20.99 -26.63 22.35
N ASP A 282 -20.49 -27.79 22.80
CA ASP A 282 -21.23 -28.72 23.67
C ASP A 282 -21.62 -28.06 25.01
N GLN A 283 -20.72 -27.25 25.57
CA GLN A 283 -20.99 -26.45 26.77
C GLN A 283 -22.05 -25.39 26.51
N MET A 284 -22.02 -24.74 25.34
CA MET A 284 -23.06 -23.79 24.92
C MET A 284 -24.40 -24.48 24.71
N GLU A 285 -24.44 -25.67 24.11
CA GLU A 285 -25.68 -26.44 23.91
C GLU A 285 -26.36 -26.82 25.23
N LYS A 286 -25.57 -27.21 26.25
CA LYS A 286 -26.09 -27.57 27.56
C LYS A 286 -26.68 -26.39 28.33
N GLN A 287 -26.07 -25.21 28.24
CA GLN A 287 -26.44 -24.06 29.09
C GLN A 287 -27.27 -22.99 28.35
N LEU A 288 -27.17 -22.93 27.02
CA LEU A 288 -27.86 -21.98 26.15
C LEU A 288 -28.49 -22.70 24.95
N PRO A 289 -29.33 -23.72 25.16
CA PRO A 289 -30.00 -24.40 24.06
C PRO A 289 -30.79 -23.38 23.23
N GLY A 290 -30.68 -23.47 21.90
CA GLY A 290 -31.39 -22.57 20.98
C GLY A 290 -30.67 -21.27 20.61
N THR A 291 -29.50 -20.95 21.19
CA THR A 291 -28.75 -19.76 20.70
C THR A 291 -28.31 -19.94 19.23
N PRO A 292 -28.38 -18.89 18.38
CA PRO A 292 -27.91 -18.97 16.99
C PRO A 292 -26.38 -19.12 16.88
N ALA A 293 -25.64 -18.84 17.96
CA ALA A 293 -24.18 -18.99 17.98
C ALA A 293 -23.73 -20.47 17.84
N ILE A 294 -24.51 -21.40 18.38
CA ILE A 294 -24.23 -22.86 18.29
C ILE A 294 -24.17 -23.31 16.83
N PRO A 295 -25.25 -23.17 16.02
CA PRO A 295 -25.20 -23.57 14.63
C PRO A 295 -24.18 -22.72 13.84
N TYR A 296 -23.96 -21.45 14.17
CA TYR A 296 -22.91 -20.65 13.51
C TYR A 296 -21.49 -21.24 13.69
N PHE A 297 -21.06 -21.53 14.92
CA PHE A 297 -19.72 -22.10 15.16
C PHE A 297 -19.61 -23.53 14.65
N ARG A 298 -20.70 -24.32 14.72
CA ARG A 298 -20.75 -25.66 14.13
C ARG A 298 -20.60 -25.59 12.61
N GLY A 299 -21.20 -24.60 11.95
CA GLY A 299 -21.02 -24.33 10.53
C GLY A 299 -19.56 -24.04 10.16
N LEU A 300 -18.89 -23.13 10.88
CA LEU A 300 -17.46 -22.81 10.67
C LEU A 300 -16.56 -24.04 10.85
N MET A 301 -16.88 -24.90 11.83
CA MET A 301 -16.16 -26.15 12.04
C MET A 301 -16.37 -27.12 10.86
N ARG A 302 -17.63 -27.33 10.43
CA ARG A 302 -17.94 -28.23 9.32
C ARG A 302 -17.39 -27.74 7.98
N GLU A 303 -17.31 -26.42 7.77
CA GLU A 303 -16.63 -25.84 6.61
C GLU A 303 -15.16 -26.31 6.56
N ARG A 304 -14.46 -26.20 7.69
CA ARG A 304 -13.04 -26.53 7.82
C ARG A 304 -12.79 -28.04 7.68
N GLU A 305 -13.76 -28.87 8.07
CA GLU A 305 -13.78 -30.31 7.81
C GLU A 305 -14.08 -30.66 6.34
N GLY A 306 -14.36 -29.67 5.47
CA GLY A 306 -14.75 -29.89 4.07
C GLY A 306 -16.20 -30.36 3.90
N LYS A 307 -17.00 -30.40 4.97
CA LYS A 307 -18.41 -30.80 4.95
C LYS A 307 -19.30 -29.61 4.56
N LEU A 308 -19.05 -29.05 3.37
CA LEU A 308 -19.62 -27.78 2.91
C LEU A 308 -21.16 -27.74 2.95
N LYS A 309 -21.83 -28.81 2.52
CA LYS A 309 -23.31 -28.90 2.57
C LYS A 309 -23.85 -28.82 4.00
N ALA A 310 -23.19 -29.50 4.94
CA ALA A 310 -23.60 -29.50 6.34
C ALA A 310 -23.25 -28.16 7.03
N ALA A 311 -22.16 -27.51 6.61
CA ALA A 311 -21.83 -26.16 7.05
C ALA A 311 -22.90 -25.13 6.63
N ILE A 312 -23.33 -25.17 5.36
CA ILE A 312 -24.41 -24.31 4.86
C ILE A 312 -25.72 -24.60 5.59
N ALA A 313 -26.05 -25.87 5.85
CA ALA A 313 -27.24 -26.24 6.63
C ALA A 313 -27.21 -25.65 8.05
N ASP A 314 -26.05 -25.70 8.71
CA ASP A 314 -25.87 -25.08 10.02
C ASP A 314 -25.99 -23.55 9.95
N PHE A 315 -25.38 -22.90 8.96
CA PHE A 315 -25.54 -21.46 8.79
C PHE A 315 -27.00 -21.06 8.54
N ARG A 316 -27.75 -21.84 7.78
CA ARG A 316 -29.20 -21.63 7.59
C ARG A 316 -29.99 -21.85 8.88
N GLU A 317 -29.59 -22.79 9.72
CA GLU A 317 -30.16 -22.95 11.06
C GLU A 317 -29.85 -21.75 11.97
N ALA A 318 -28.65 -21.17 11.87
CA ALA A 318 -28.32 -19.95 12.60
C ALA A 318 -29.19 -18.76 12.13
N ILE A 319 -29.46 -18.65 10.83
CA ILE A 319 -30.37 -17.65 10.26
C ILE A 319 -31.81 -17.88 10.74
N SER A 320 -32.31 -19.13 10.74
CA SER A 320 -33.69 -19.40 11.18
C SER A 320 -33.91 -19.07 12.65
N ARG A 321 -32.87 -19.21 13.48
CA ARG A 321 -32.89 -18.80 14.90
C ARG A 321 -32.74 -17.30 15.10
N CYS A 322 -31.96 -16.62 14.25
CA CYS A 322 -31.80 -15.17 14.31
C CYS A 322 -31.54 -14.59 12.90
N PRO A 323 -32.60 -14.14 12.20
CA PRO A 323 -32.50 -13.63 10.84
C PRO A 323 -31.65 -12.35 10.71
N GLY A 324 -31.42 -11.62 11.81
CA GLY A 324 -30.65 -10.37 11.86
C GLY A 324 -29.12 -10.53 11.87
N LEU A 325 -28.58 -11.74 11.73
CA LEU A 325 -27.14 -11.98 11.82
C LEU A 325 -26.40 -11.77 10.50
N HIS A 326 -25.99 -10.52 10.22
CA HIS A 326 -25.17 -10.17 9.06
C HIS A 326 -23.97 -11.11 8.78
N PRO A 327 -23.16 -11.54 9.77
CA PRO A 327 -22.00 -12.39 9.49
C PRO A 327 -22.37 -13.73 8.83
N VAL A 328 -23.49 -14.33 9.23
CA VAL A 328 -23.89 -15.67 8.77
C VAL A 328 -24.19 -15.68 7.27
N TYR A 329 -24.89 -14.65 6.77
CA TYR A 329 -25.15 -14.52 5.34
C TYR A 329 -23.85 -14.35 4.53
N ARG A 330 -22.88 -13.59 5.06
CA ARG A 330 -21.58 -13.42 4.41
C ARG A 330 -20.81 -14.73 4.34
N GLU A 331 -20.86 -15.57 5.38
CA GLU A 331 -20.25 -16.90 5.35
C GLU A 331 -20.86 -17.79 4.26
N ILE A 332 -22.19 -17.78 4.10
CA ILE A 332 -22.86 -18.54 3.03
C ILE A 332 -22.42 -18.07 1.64
N VAL A 333 -22.42 -16.74 1.40
CA VAL A 333 -21.96 -16.17 0.12
C VAL A 333 -20.49 -16.53 -0.14
N SER A 334 -19.63 -16.35 0.86
CA SER A 334 -18.20 -16.68 0.79
C SER A 334 -17.96 -18.16 0.46
N LEU A 335 -18.69 -19.07 1.13
CA LEU A 335 -18.61 -20.50 0.87
C LEU A 335 -18.97 -20.86 -0.57
N TYR A 336 -20.04 -20.27 -1.10
CA TYR A 336 -20.44 -20.52 -2.49
C TYR A 336 -19.39 -20.02 -3.49
N LEU A 337 -18.78 -18.87 -3.23
CA LEU A 337 -17.75 -18.30 -4.10
C LEU A 337 -16.43 -19.08 -4.07
N THR A 338 -15.94 -19.42 -2.87
CA THR A 338 -14.56 -19.86 -2.68
C THR A 338 -14.41 -21.39 -2.65
N LYS A 339 -15.31 -22.09 -1.94
CA LYS A 339 -15.18 -23.54 -1.68
C LYS A 339 -16.08 -24.36 -2.60
N VAL A 340 -17.35 -23.98 -2.73
CA VAL A 340 -18.30 -24.68 -3.62
C VAL A 340 -18.06 -24.30 -5.08
N LYS A 341 -17.61 -23.05 -5.33
CA LYS A 341 -17.39 -22.46 -6.66
C LYS A 341 -18.67 -22.43 -7.51
N ASP A 342 -19.81 -22.23 -6.87
CA ASP A 342 -21.12 -22.07 -7.51
C ASP A 342 -21.51 -20.59 -7.52
N ARG A 343 -21.31 -19.95 -8.67
CA ARG A 343 -21.56 -18.51 -8.84
C ARG A 343 -23.04 -18.16 -8.76
N ASP A 344 -23.93 -19.03 -9.25
CA ASP A 344 -25.37 -18.75 -9.25
C ASP A 344 -25.94 -18.89 -7.85
N ALA A 345 -25.50 -19.90 -7.10
CA ALA A 345 -25.85 -20.03 -5.69
C ALA A 345 -25.32 -18.86 -4.85
N ALA A 346 -24.10 -18.36 -5.13
CA ALA A 346 -23.57 -17.17 -4.48
C ALA A 346 -24.42 -15.93 -4.77
N LYS A 347 -24.82 -15.69 -6.03
CA LYS A 347 -25.71 -14.58 -6.40
C LYS A 347 -27.08 -14.68 -5.71
N ASN A 348 -27.64 -15.88 -5.60
CA ASN A 348 -28.91 -16.10 -4.91
C ASN A 348 -28.80 -15.85 -3.39
N ALA A 349 -27.75 -16.38 -2.74
CA ALA A 349 -27.49 -16.11 -1.32
C ALA A 349 -27.24 -14.63 -1.04
N LEU A 350 -26.64 -13.92 -2.00
CA LEU A 350 -26.42 -12.48 -1.89
C LEU A 350 -27.74 -11.68 -1.99
N LYS A 351 -28.66 -12.09 -2.86
CA LYS A 351 -30.01 -11.51 -2.92
C LYS A 351 -30.78 -11.75 -1.62
N GLU A 352 -30.74 -12.97 -1.11
CA GLU A 352 -31.32 -13.32 0.20
C GLU A 352 -30.76 -12.44 1.31
N TYR A 353 -29.45 -12.18 1.31
CA TYR A 353 -28.83 -11.28 2.27
C TYR A 353 -29.31 -9.82 2.15
N VAL A 354 -29.51 -9.32 0.94
CA VAL A 354 -30.06 -7.96 0.74
C VAL A 354 -31.53 -7.89 1.18
N GLU A 355 -32.32 -8.90 0.85
CA GLU A 355 -33.76 -8.99 1.19
C GLU A 355 -33.99 -9.14 2.70
N ALA A 356 -33.09 -9.80 3.42
CA ALA A 356 -33.18 -9.99 4.87
C ALA A 356 -33.00 -8.68 5.68
N PHE A 357 -32.40 -7.64 5.09
CA PHE A 357 -32.13 -6.37 5.76
C PHE A 357 -32.59 -5.18 4.92
N PRO A 358 -33.90 -5.04 4.68
CA PRO A 358 -34.43 -3.93 3.90
C PRO A 358 -34.03 -2.60 4.54
N GLY A 359 -33.52 -1.66 3.74
CA GLY A 359 -33.09 -0.34 4.20
C GLY A 359 -31.72 -0.31 4.89
N SER A 360 -30.99 -1.43 4.96
CA SER A 360 -29.58 -1.43 5.38
C SER A 360 -28.65 -1.21 4.19
N PRO A 361 -27.72 -0.24 4.23
CA PRO A 361 -26.72 -0.08 3.16
C PRO A 361 -25.66 -1.19 3.20
N ARG A 362 -25.46 -1.85 4.35
CA ARG A 362 -24.35 -2.79 4.56
C ARG A 362 -24.40 -4.03 3.63
N PRO A 363 -25.52 -4.75 3.49
CA PRO A 363 -25.64 -5.84 2.52
C PRO A 363 -25.49 -5.36 1.07
N LEU A 364 -25.99 -4.16 0.76
CA LEU A 364 -25.91 -3.59 -0.59
C LEU A 364 -24.47 -3.23 -0.98
N VAL A 365 -23.68 -2.65 -0.07
CA VAL A 365 -22.24 -2.41 -0.30
C VAL A 365 -21.49 -3.73 -0.50
N TYR A 366 -21.77 -4.73 0.34
CA TYR A 366 -21.18 -6.06 0.19
C TYR A 366 -21.57 -6.69 -1.15
N ALA A 367 -22.83 -6.55 -1.57
CA ALA A 367 -23.30 -7.01 -2.86
C ALA A 367 -22.60 -6.30 -4.02
N GLY A 368 -22.41 -4.98 -3.92
CA GLY A 368 -21.60 -4.20 -4.86
C GLY A 368 -20.21 -4.78 -5.06
N MET A 369 -19.51 -5.08 -3.97
CA MET A 369 -18.17 -5.68 -4.00
C MET A 369 -18.17 -7.07 -4.66
N VAL A 370 -19.05 -7.95 -4.21
CA VAL A 370 -19.12 -9.33 -4.71
C VAL A 370 -19.51 -9.38 -6.19
N TYR A 371 -20.48 -8.57 -6.62
CA TYR A 371 -20.84 -8.50 -8.04
C TYR A 371 -19.69 -7.96 -8.89
N SER A 372 -18.92 -7.01 -8.38
CA SER A 372 -17.73 -6.50 -9.06
C SER A 372 -16.68 -7.59 -9.25
N GLU A 373 -16.41 -8.39 -8.21
CA GLU A 373 -15.50 -9.55 -8.29
C GLU A 373 -15.98 -10.62 -9.28
N LEU A 374 -17.30 -10.80 -9.39
CA LEU A 374 -17.92 -11.70 -10.35
C LEU A 374 -17.92 -11.16 -11.80
N GLY A 375 -17.47 -9.91 -12.01
CA GLY A 375 -17.51 -9.23 -13.30
C GLY A 375 -18.90 -8.73 -13.72
N ASP A 376 -19.89 -8.78 -12.81
CA ASP A 376 -21.25 -8.30 -13.04
C ASP A 376 -21.37 -6.81 -12.66
N VAL A 377 -20.71 -5.97 -13.48
CA VAL A 377 -20.61 -4.52 -13.23
C VAL A 377 -21.99 -3.84 -13.14
N GLY A 378 -22.98 -4.36 -13.88
CA GLY A 378 -24.35 -3.87 -13.86
C GLY A 378 -25.02 -4.08 -12.50
N ALA A 379 -24.96 -5.30 -11.97
CA ALA A 379 -25.49 -5.62 -10.65
C ALA A 379 -24.71 -4.92 -9.52
N ALA A 380 -23.38 -4.82 -9.66
CA ALA A 380 -22.53 -4.11 -8.71
C ALA A 380 -22.94 -2.64 -8.57
N ARG A 381 -23.09 -1.97 -9.71
CA ARG A 381 -23.55 -0.58 -9.79
C ARG A 381 -24.94 -0.42 -9.20
N ALA A 382 -25.90 -1.28 -9.57
CA ALA A 382 -27.27 -1.18 -9.04
C ALA A 382 -27.32 -1.32 -7.52
N ALA A 383 -26.55 -2.24 -6.94
CA ALA A 383 -26.45 -2.40 -5.49
C ALA A 383 -25.84 -1.17 -4.81
N LEU A 384 -24.78 -0.58 -5.39
CA LEU A 384 -24.13 0.62 -4.85
C LEU A 384 -24.98 1.89 -5.03
N GLU A 385 -25.73 2.03 -6.12
CA GLU A 385 -26.71 3.09 -6.31
C GLU A 385 -27.81 3.01 -5.24
N ALA A 386 -28.31 1.80 -4.95
CA ALA A 386 -29.27 1.58 -3.87
C ALA A 386 -28.67 1.90 -2.48
N ALA A 387 -27.43 1.48 -2.22
CA ALA A 387 -26.73 1.79 -0.97
C ALA A 387 -26.56 3.31 -0.79
N TYR A 388 -26.15 4.00 -1.86
CA TYR A 388 -25.98 5.45 -1.86
C TYR A 388 -27.32 6.18 -1.66
N GLY A 389 -28.41 5.65 -2.23
CA GLY A 389 -29.76 6.16 -2.01
C GLY A 389 -30.17 6.16 -0.53
N LEU A 390 -29.70 5.19 0.26
CA LEU A 390 -29.96 5.08 1.70
C LEU A 390 -29.06 5.99 2.54
N ARG A 391 -27.80 6.21 2.11
CA ARG A 391 -26.79 7.00 2.82
C ARG A 391 -25.97 7.83 1.83
N LYS A 392 -26.47 9.02 1.50
CA LYS A 392 -25.86 9.93 0.51
C LYS A 392 -24.62 10.66 1.04
N ASP A 393 -24.50 10.72 2.36
CA ASP A 393 -23.41 11.34 3.13
C ASP A 393 -22.22 10.38 3.33
N ASP A 394 -22.35 9.10 2.99
CA ASP A 394 -21.28 8.12 3.16
C ASP A 394 -20.29 8.16 1.98
N ILE A 395 -19.12 8.75 2.22
CA ILE A 395 -18.04 8.87 1.24
C ILE A 395 -17.49 7.53 0.76
N GLU A 396 -17.54 6.48 1.58
CA GLU A 396 -17.01 5.16 1.19
C GLU A 396 -17.93 4.49 0.17
N ILE A 397 -19.25 4.63 0.35
CA ILE A 397 -20.24 4.19 -0.64
C ILE A 397 -20.06 4.99 -1.94
N LEU A 398 -19.89 6.31 -1.82
CA LEU A 398 -19.66 7.20 -2.96
C LEU A 398 -18.42 6.78 -3.77
N LYS A 399 -17.28 6.55 -3.09
CA LYS A 399 -16.03 6.13 -3.73
C LYS A 399 -16.17 4.82 -4.49
N ARG A 400 -16.89 3.84 -3.93
CA ARG A 400 -17.18 2.57 -4.60
C ARG A 400 -18.09 2.73 -5.81
N LEU A 401 -19.16 3.53 -5.68
CA LEU A 401 -20.06 3.82 -6.79
C LEU A 401 -19.34 4.54 -7.94
N MET A 402 -18.53 5.54 -7.62
CA MET A 402 -17.70 6.24 -8.61
C MET A 402 -16.70 5.31 -9.28
N ALA A 403 -16.08 4.39 -8.53
CA ALA A 403 -15.20 3.36 -9.11
C ALA A 403 -15.94 2.52 -10.17
N CYS A 404 -17.15 2.05 -9.88
CA CYS A 404 -17.97 1.33 -10.85
C CYS A 404 -18.34 2.17 -12.08
N TYR A 405 -18.52 3.49 -11.94
CA TYR A 405 -18.78 4.38 -13.07
C TYR A 405 -17.55 4.60 -13.96
N ILE A 406 -16.34 4.68 -13.41
CA ILE A 406 -15.11 4.93 -14.17
C ILE A 406 -14.49 3.66 -14.79
N GLU A 407 -14.85 2.49 -14.27
CA GLU A 407 -14.43 1.20 -14.81
C GLU A 407 -15.14 0.86 -16.13
N ASN A 408 -16.28 1.50 -16.40
CA ASN A 408 -17.06 1.28 -17.62
C ASN A 408 -16.84 2.43 -18.65
N PRO A 409 -16.75 2.16 -19.97
CA PRO A 409 -16.27 3.14 -20.97
C PRO A 409 -17.25 4.26 -21.35
N ASP A 410 -18.42 4.34 -20.73
CA ASP A 410 -19.42 5.34 -21.10
C ASP A 410 -19.08 6.70 -20.48
N ASP A 411 -18.78 7.68 -21.33
CA ASP A 411 -18.52 9.07 -20.93
C ASP A 411 -19.68 9.65 -20.07
N ARG A 412 -20.91 9.16 -20.25
CA ARG A 412 -22.06 9.54 -19.42
C ARG A 412 -21.91 9.06 -17.97
N LEU A 413 -21.33 7.88 -17.76
CA LEU A 413 -21.09 7.35 -16.41
C LEU A 413 -19.93 8.09 -15.74
N VAL A 414 -18.88 8.41 -16.49
CA VAL A 414 -17.80 9.28 -15.99
C VAL A 414 -18.35 10.64 -15.57
N ALA A 415 -19.23 11.24 -16.38
CA ALA A 415 -19.90 12.49 -16.05
C ALA A 415 -20.77 12.36 -14.77
N LYS A 416 -21.48 11.25 -14.59
CA LYS A 416 -22.20 10.97 -13.33
C LYS A 416 -21.25 10.88 -12.13
N ALA A 417 -20.08 10.26 -12.27
CA ALA A 417 -19.11 10.17 -11.19
C ALA A 417 -18.57 11.55 -10.78
N VAL A 418 -18.31 12.41 -11.77
CA VAL A 418 -17.91 13.82 -11.54
C VAL A 418 -19.03 14.59 -10.83
N ASP A 419 -20.27 14.50 -11.31
CA ASP A 419 -21.43 15.15 -10.69
C ASP A 419 -21.63 14.70 -9.24
N LEU A 420 -21.45 13.41 -8.96
CA LEU A 420 -21.55 12.86 -7.60
C LEU A 420 -20.51 13.47 -6.64
N ILE A 421 -19.24 13.51 -7.02
CA ILE A 421 -18.20 14.09 -6.14
C ILE A 421 -18.29 15.60 -6.03
N ASP A 422 -18.72 16.29 -7.11
CA ASP A 422 -18.96 17.72 -7.10
C ASP A 422 -20.09 18.07 -6.12
N ARG A 423 -21.20 17.32 -6.15
CA ARG A 423 -22.31 17.50 -5.20
C ARG A 423 -21.91 17.20 -3.77
N TYR A 424 -21.15 16.12 -3.55
CA TYR A 424 -20.65 15.77 -2.22
C TYR A 424 -19.75 16.87 -1.65
N ALA A 425 -18.81 17.39 -2.45
CA ALA A 425 -17.95 18.49 -2.03
C ALA A 425 -18.76 19.78 -1.81
N ALA A 426 -19.77 20.05 -2.63
CA ALA A 426 -20.65 21.22 -2.49
C ALA A 426 -21.54 21.15 -1.24
N SER A 427 -21.98 19.96 -0.82
CA SER A 427 -22.74 19.77 0.43
C SER A 427 -21.85 19.83 1.69
N HIS A 428 -20.53 19.73 1.54
CA HIS A 428 -19.55 19.83 2.61
C HIS A 428 -18.52 20.95 2.36
N PRO A 429 -18.97 22.22 2.21
CA PRO A 429 -18.10 23.32 1.76
C PRO A 429 -17.04 23.72 2.80
N LYS A 430 -17.16 23.27 4.05
CA LYS A 430 -16.22 23.51 5.15
C LYS A 430 -15.42 22.27 5.55
N ASP A 431 -15.54 21.18 4.79
CA ASP A 431 -14.79 19.95 5.01
C ASP A 431 -13.61 19.90 4.03
N ALA A 432 -12.39 20.08 4.55
CA ALA A 432 -11.17 20.00 3.74
C ALA A 432 -10.98 18.61 3.13
N GLY A 433 -11.37 17.54 3.84
CA GLY A 433 -11.31 16.16 3.38
C GLY A 433 -12.22 15.92 2.18
N ALA A 434 -13.44 16.46 2.19
CA ALA A 434 -14.34 16.38 1.04
C ALA A 434 -13.79 17.08 -0.22
N GLN A 435 -13.18 18.25 -0.05
CA GLN A 435 -12.51 18.97 -1.16
C GLN A 435 -11.27 18.22 -1.66
N ALA A 436 -10.50 17.62 -0.75
CA ALA A 436 -9.33 16.81 -1.09
C ALA A 436 -9.73 15.53 -1.85
N GLU A 437 -10.77 14.81 -1.41
CA GLU A 437 -11.29 13.62 -2.11
C GLU A 437 -11.74 13.94 -3.53
N ARG A 438 -12.39 15.10 -3.74
CA ARG A 438 -12.69 15.63 -5.07
C ARG A 438 -11.42 15.83 -5.90
N ALA A 439 -10.40 16.46 -5.33
CA ALA A 439 -9.12 16.67 -6.00
C ALA A 439 -8.46 15.35 -6.41
N PHE A 440 -8.40 14.38 -5.49
CA PHE A 440 -7.84 13.05 -5.74
C PHE A 440 -8.59 12.32 -6.86
N PHE A 441 -9.92 12.37 -6.85
CA PHE A 441 -10.73 11.75 -7.90
C PHE A 441 -10.41 12.36 -9.27
N LEU A 442 -10.40 13.70 -9.37
CA LEU A 442 -10.09 14.41 -10.61
C LEU A 442 -8.68 14.11 -11.14
N ALA A 443 -7.68 14.08 -10.25
CA ALA A 443 -6.29 13.83 -10.63
C ALA A 443 -6.04 12.36 -11.00
N HIS A 444 -6.37 11.43 -10.12
CA HIS A 444 -5.93 10.03 -10.25
C HIS A 444 -6.85 9.17 -11.13
N ARG A 445 -8.13 9.54 -11.26
CA ARG A 445 -9.08 8.77 -12.06
C ARG A 445 -9.33 9.38 -13.43
N LEU A 446 -9.27 10.71 -13.53
CA LEU A 446 -9.65 11.45 -14.74
C LEU A 446 -8.51 12.25 -15.36
N TYR A 447 -7.35 12.37 -14.71
CA TYR A 447 -6.19 13.12 -15.20
C TYR A 447 -6.51 14.60 -15.51
N ARG A 448 -7.48 15.16 -14.77
CA ARG A 448 -7.92 16.56 -14.81
C ARG A 448 -7.13 17.37 -13.77
N PHE A 449 -5.83 17.54 -14.00
CA PHE A 449 -4.91 18.08 -12.98
C PHE A 449 -5.20 19.55 -12.63
N SER A 450 -5.51 20.42 -13.59
CA SER A 450 -5.87 21.80 -13.27
C SER A 450 -7.11 21.91 -12.37
N ASP A 451 -8.12 21.07 -12.61
CA ASP A 451 -9.33 21.02 -11.77
C ASP A 451 -9.02 20.44 -10.38
N ALA A 452 -8.12 19.46 -10.31
CA ALA A 452 -7.65 18.90 -9.05
C ALA A 452 -6.85 19.92 -8.23
N VAL A 453 -6.02 20.74 -8.86
CA VAL A 453 -5.33 21.86 -8.19
C VAL A 453 -6.33 22.85 -7.63
N ALA A 454 -7.36 23.23 -8.39
CA ALA A 454 -8.41 24.14 -7.91
C ALA A 454 -9.22 23.53 -6.74
N ALA A 455 -9.51 22.23 -6.78
CA ALA A 455 -10.15 21.53 -5.66
C ALA A 455 -9.24 21.52 -4.41
N MET A 456 -7.94 21.28 -4.59
CA MET A 456 -6.97 21.30 -3.51
C MET A 456 -6.76 22.70 -2.92
N ASP A 457 -6.82 23.75 -3.76
CA ASP A 457 -6.82 25.14 -3.31
C ASP A 457 -8.00 25.43 -2.37
N ASN A 458 -9.16 24.83 -2.63
CA ASN A 458 -10.31 24.95 -1.72
C ASN A 458 -10.10 24.20 -0.41
N ALA A 459 -9.49 23.01 -0.42
CA ALA A 459 -9.12 22.29 0.80
C ALA A 459 -8.14 23.12 1.66
N ILE A 460 -7.11 23.70 1.04
CA ILE A 460 -6.10 24.53 1.71
C ILE A 460 -6.69 25.83 2.28
N LYS A 461 -7.72 26.41 1.66
CA LYS A 461 -8.42 27.57 2.24
C LYS A 461 -9.08 27.23 3.57
N ILE A 462 -9.51 25.98 3.76
CA ILE A 462 -10.18 25.50 4.97
C ILE A 462 -9.14 25.12 6.03
N GLU A 463 -8.13 24.33 5.64
CA GLU A 463 -7.05 23.86 6.53
C GLU A 463 -5.68 24.28 5.97
N PRO A 464 -5.29 25.56 6.11
CA PRO A 464 -4.08 26.10 5.47
C PRO A 464 -2.78 25.54 6.05
N ASP A 465 -2.82 25.02 7.27
CA ASP A 465 -1.65 24.53 7.99
C ASP A 465 -1.42 23.03 7.84
N ASP A 466 -2.32 22.27 7.19
CA ASP A 466 -2.08 20.85 6.91
C ASP A 466 -1.04 20.70 5.79
N PRO A 467 0.19 20.25 6.08
CA PRO A 467 1.24 20.12 5.07
C PRO A 467 0.89 19.09 3.99
N SER A 468 0.02 18.11 4.28
CA SER A 468 -0.39 17.07 3.33
C SER A 468 -1.09 17.67 2.13
N LEU A 469 -2.02 18.61 2.35
CA LEU A 469 -2.77 19.27 1.28
C LEU A 469 -1.83 20.03 0.32
N HIS A 470 -0.81 20.71 0.85
CA HIS A 470 0.19 21.41 0.05
C HIS A 470 1.10 20.45 -0.72
N VAL A 471 1.46 19.30 -0.14
CA VAL A 471 2.25 18.28 -0.84
C VAL A 471 1.47 17.71 -2.03
N TYR A 472 0.20 17.34 -1.82
CA TYR A 472 -0.66 16.83 -2.90
C TYR A 472 -0.96 17.90 -3.96
N ARG A 473 -1.15 19.16 -3.55
CA ARG A 473 -1.22 20.29 -4.49
C ARG A 473 0.06 20.39 -5.34
N GLY A 474 1.23 20.31 -4.70
CA GLY A 474 2.53 20.31 -5.38
C GLY A 474 2.65 19.16 -6.39
N GLN A 475 2.18 17.97 -6.04
CA GLN A 475 2.13 16.81 -6.92
C GLN A 475 1.22 17.05 -8.13
N PHE A 476 0.01 17.58 -7.91
CA PHE A 476 -0.92 17.86 -9.01
C PHE A 476 -0.41 18.96 -9.93
N LEU A 477 0.23 20.00 -9.39
CA LEU A 477 0.93 21.02 -10.19
C LEU A 477 2.07 20.41 -11.03
N PHE A 478 2.85 19.51 -10.44
CA PHE A 478 3.93 18.79 -11.13
C PHE A 478 3.39 17.91 -12.28
N TRP A 479 2.24 17.27 -12.09
CA TRP A 479 1.55 16.51 -13.14
C TRP A 479 0.86 17.37 -14.20
N ASP A 480 0.41 18.57 -13.83
CA ASP A 480 -0.15 19.57 -14.75
C ASP A 480 0.94 20.27 -15.59
N GLY A 481 2.22 20.09 -15.26
CA GLY A 481 3.35 20.77 -15.92
C GLY A 481 3.63 22.17 -15.39
N ARG A 482 3.01 22.57 -14.27
CA ARG A 482 3.19 23.86 -13.58
C ARG A 482 4.33 23.77 -12.55
N TYR A 483 5.53 23.44 -13.04
CA TYR A 483 6.68 23.08 -12.20
C TYR A 483 7.11 24.20 -11.24
N ASP A 484 7.15 25.46 -11.70
CA ASP A 484 7.50 26.61 -10.85
C ASP A 484 6.56 26.79 -9.66
N GLU A 485 5.26 26.55 -9.88
CA GLU A 485 4.26 26.64 -8.82
C GLU A 485 4.34 25.45 -7.87
N ALA A 486 4.69 24.26 -8.39
CA ALA A 486 4.95 23.08 -7.56
C ALA A 486 6.13 23.35 -6.61
N VAL A 487 7.25 23.89 -7.12
CA VAL A 487 8.41 24.28 -6.31
C VAL A 487 7.99 25.25 -5.20
N LYS A 488 7.34 26.37 -5.55
CA LYS A 488 6.89 27.39 -4.58
C LYS A 488 5.94 26.83 -3.53
N THR A 489 5.13 25.82 -3.87
CA THR A 489 4.20 25.17 -2.94
C THR A 489 4.96 24.27 -1.97
N LEU A 490 5.83 23.41 -2.49
CA LEU A 490 6.54 22.41 -1.70
C LEU A 490 7.59 23.02 -0.77
N GLU A 491 8.30 24.07 -1.21
CA GLU A 491 9.30 24.77 -0.40
C GLU A 491 8.72 25.34 0.90
N LYS A 492 7.46 25.78 0.88
CA LYS A 492 6.79 26.34 2.06
C LYS A 492 6.55 25.31 3.17
N VAL A 493 6.39 24.03 2.80
CA VAL A 493 5.91 22.99 3.71
C VAL A 493 6.94 21.90 3.97
N VAL A 494 7.88 21.63 3.07
CA VAL A 494 8.80 20.47 3.16
C VAL A 494 9.59 20.44 4.47
N GLY A 495 10.03 21.60 4.96
CA GLY A 495 10.74 21.73 6.24
C GLY A 495 9.86 21.52 7.48
N LYS A 496 8.54 21.70 7.34
CA LYS A 496 7.55 21.60 8.42
C LYS A 496 6.93 20.20 8.53
N ILE A 497 7.14 19.33 7.54
CA ILE A 497 6.58 17.97 7.56
C ILE A 497 7.30 17.14 8.64
N THR A 498 6.55 16.70 9.63
CA THR A 498 6.99 15.73 10.65
C THR A 498 6.64 14.29 10.27
N ALA A 499 5.65 14.11 9.39
CA ALA A 499 5.17 12.80 8.97
C ALA A 499 6.28 12.00 8.24
N PRO A 500 6.68 10.83 8.79
CA PRO A 500 7.89 10.13 8.37
C PRO A 500 7.87 9.58 6.94
N GLN A 501 6.70 9.23 6.43
CA GLN A 501 6.48 8.77 5.06
C GLN A 501 6.32 9.93 4.07
N LEU A 502 5.77 11.06 4.51
CA LEU A 502 5.44 12.19 3.64
C LEU A 502 6.65 13.10 3.40
N LYS A 503 7.52 13.28 4.40
CA LYS A 503 8.71 14.14 4.30
C LYS A 503 9.66 13.75 3.15
N PRO A 504 10.12 12.48 3.03
CA PRO A 504 11.01 12.10 1.94
C PRO A 504 10.31 12.20 0.58
N TYR A 505 9.02 11.88 0.51
CA TYR A 505 8.23 12.03 -0.71
C TYR A 505 8.17 13.49 -1.19
N ALA A 506 7.82 14.41 -0.30
CA ALA A 506 7.75 15.84 -0.60
C ALA A 506 9.11 16.43 -0.99
N ALA A 507 10.20 15.99 -0.32
CA ALA A 507 11.56 16.41 -0.64
C ALA A 507 12.01 15.94 -2.03
N GLY A 508 11.78 14.67 -2.37
CA GLY A 508 12.09 14.14 -3.70
C GLY A 508 11.26 14.80 -4.81
N LEU A 509 9.97 15.02 -4.55
CA LEU A 509 9.11 15.75 -5.48
C LEU A 509 9.57 17.19 -5.70
N LEU A 510 10.00 17.89 -4.65
CA LEU A 510 10.55 19.24 -4.76
C LEU A 510 11.83 19.26 -5.61
N GLU A 511 12.72 18.28 -5.40
CA GLU A 511 13.95 18.16 -6.20
C GLU A 511 13.62 17.96 -7.69
N TRP A 512 12.71 17.03 -8.00
CA TRP A 512 12.25 16.85 -9.38
C TRP A 512 11.58 18.09 -9.94
N ALA A 513 10.73 18.77 -9.17
CA ALA A 513 10.07 19.99 -9.61
C ALA A 513 11.09 21.07 -9.99
N ARG A 514 12.16 21.25 -9.21
CA ARG A 514 13.24 22.19 -9.52
C ARG A 514 13.95 21.85 -10.84
N GLN A 515 14.32 20.59 -11.04
CA GLN A 515 14.96 20.16 -12.28
C GLN A 515 14.03 20.35 -13.49
N TYR A 516 12.75 20.06 -13.33
CA TYR A 516 11.76 20.15 -14.41
C TYR A 516 11.40 21.58 -14.81
N VAL A 517 11.64 22.59 -13.96
CA VAL A 517 11.56 24.00 -14.38
C VAL A 517 12.53 24.26 -15.54
N GLU A 518 13.79 23.86 -15.40
CA GLU A 518 14.82 24.05 -16.42
C GLU A 518 14.51 23.18 -17.66
N PHE A 519 14.17 21.91 -17.45
CA PHE A 519 13.86 21.00 -18.55
C PHE A 519 12.64 21.46 -19.35
N ALA A 520 11.60 22.00 -18.70
CA ALA A 520 10.42 22.53 -19.38
C ALA A 520 10.75 23.76 -20.21
N ALA A 521 11.66 24.63 -19.76
CA ALA A 521 12.12 25.78 -20.53
C ALA A 521 12.87 25.36 -21.80
N ILE A 522 13.78 24.38 -21.67
CA ILE A 522 14.52 23.79 -22.79
C ILE A 522 13.55 23.12 -23.78
N GLU A 523 12.64 22.30 -23.28
CA GLU A 523 11.64 21.61 -24.09
C GLU A 523 10.76 22.61 -24.84
N LYS A 524 10.26 23.67 -24.16
CA LYS A 524 9.43 24.71 -24.77
C LYS A 524 10.14 25.42 -25.93
N LYS A 525 11.42 25.76 -25.77
CA LYS A 525 12.23 26.34 -26.85
C LYS A 525 12.31 25.38 -28.04
N LYS A 526 12.64 24.12 -27.78
CA LYS A 526 12.75 23.09 -28.82
C LYS A 526 11.42 22.85 -29.54
N ARG A 527 10.29 22.77 -28.83
CA ARG A 527 8.95 22.67 -29.44
C ARG A 527 8.65 23.82 -30.38
N SER A 528 9.04 25.05 -29.99
CA SER A 528 8.83 26.23 -30.82
C SER A 528 9.66 26.21 -32.11
N GLU A 529 10.88 25.65 -32.07
CA GLU A 529 11.74 25.54 -33.24
C GLU A 529 11.21 24.45 -34.19
N GLU A 530 10.76 23.32 -33.64
CA GLU A 530 10.14 22.23 -34.40
C GLU A 530 8.82 22.62 -35.03
N ALA A 531 7.97 23.38 -34.31
CA ALA A 531 6.71 23.87 -34.84
C ALA A 531 6.92 24.85 -36.02
N LYS A 532 8.04 25.59 -36.04
CA LYS A 532 8.42 26.44 -37.18
C LYS A 532 8.88 25.63 -38.38
N ARG A 533 9.60 24.53 -38.14
CA ARG A 533 10.04 23.60 -39.20
C ARG A 533 8.89 22.78 -39.76
N ASP A 534 7.97 22.37 -38.90
CA ASP A 534 6.78 21.55 -39.17
C ASP A 534 7.06 20.30 -40.03
N ASP A 535 8.24 19.71 -39.87
CA ASP A 535 8.73 18.60 -40.72
C ASP A 535 8.86 17.25 -39.98
N LEU A 536 8.53 17.21 -38.69
CA LEU A 536 8.61 15.97 -37.90
C LEU A 536 7.49 14.98 -38.28
N PRO A 537 7.77 13.66 -38.26
CA PRO A 537 6.76 12.66 -38.52
C PRO A 537 5.61 12.73 -37.52
N ARG A 538 4.39 12.50 -38.00
CA ARG A 538 3.18 12.41 -37.17
C ARG A 538 2.44 11.13 -37.44
N VAL A 539 1.96 10.50 -36.38
CA VAL A 539 1.19 9.26 -36.42
C VAL A 539 -0.07 9.41 -35.58
N LYS A 540 -1.16 8.78 -36.00
CA LYS A 540 -2.43 8.71 -35.29
C LYS A 540 -2.61 7.31 -34.74
N LEU A 541 -2.76 7.19 -33.44
CA LEU A 541 -3.22 5.98 -32.78
C LEU A 541 -4.75 6.02 -32.71
N ILE A 542 -5.41 5.04 -33.30
CA ILE A 542 -6.87 4.88 -33.21
C ILE A 542 -7.15 3.80 -32.16
N THR A 543 -7.87 4.16 -31.10
CA THR A 543 -8.10 3.28 -29.95
C THR A 543 -9.59 3.05 -29.69
N ASP A 544 -9.93 2.22 -28.71
CA ASP A 544 -11.31 2.13 -28.19
C ASP A 544 -11.84 3.44 -27.61
N ARG A 545 -10.96 4.29 -27.09
CA ARG A 545 -11.32 5.51 -26.36
C ARG A 545 -11.27 6.77 -27.21
N GLY A 546 -10.87 6.64 -28.48
CA GLY A 546 -10.70 7.75 -29.41
C GLY A 546 -9.33 7.78 -30.06
N GLU A 547 -9.01 8.92 -30.66
CA GLU A 547 -7.76 9.13 -31.40
C GLU A 547 -6.71 9.86 -30.57
N ILE A 548 -5.45 9.45 -30.68
CA ILE A 548 -4.28 10.13 -30.09
C ILE A 548 -3.33 10.45 -31.23
N ILE A 549 -2.90 11.70 -31.35
CA ILE A 549 -1.93 12.13 -32.36
C ILE A 549 -0.57 12.29 -31.70
N LEU A 550 0.43 11.59 -32.23
CA LEU A 550 1.82 11.67 -31.83
C LEU A 550 2.64 12.44 -32.87
N GLU A 551 3.63 13.17 -32.40
CA GLU A 551 4.73 13.73 -33.18
C GLU A 551 6.04 13.07 -32.73
N LEU A 552 6.82 12.54 -33.67
CA LEU A 552 7.99 11.70 -33.40
C LEU A 552 9.30 12.50 -33.51
N PHE A 553 10.22 12.28 -32.58
CA PHE A 553 11.49 13.00 -32.46
C PHE A 553 12.58 12.38 -33.33
N GLU A 554 12.36 12.40 -34.64
CA GLU A 554 13.28 11.79 -35.61
C GLU A 554 14.72 12.31 -35.52
N ASP A 555 14.92 13.58 -35.18
CA ASP A 555 16.26 14.17 -35.01
C ASP A 555 16.98 13.70 -33.74
N ASP A 556 16.23 13.24 -32.72
CA ASP A 556 16.76 12.84 -31.42
C ASP A 556 16.91 11.30 -31.28
N ALA A 557 16.01 10.54 -31.90
CA ALA A 557 15.96 9.08 -31.84
C ALA A 557 15.66 8.47 -33.22
N PRO A 558 16.51 8.72 -34.24
CA PRO A 558 16.25 8.32 -35.62
C PRO A 558 16.00 6.82 -35.79
N ASN A 559 16.76 5.96 -35.10
CA ASN A 559 16.59 4.52 -35.24
C ASN A 559 15.30 4.02 -34.58
N THR A 560 14.95 4.57 -33.42
CA THR A 560 13.70 4.24 -32.71
C THR A 560 12.49 4.70 -33.51
N VAL A 561 12.53 5.90 -34.10
CA VAL A 561 11.48 6.40 -35.00
C VAL A 561 11.39 5.57 -36.27
N ALA A 562 12.51 5.18 -36.88
CA ALA A 562 12.54 4.26 -38.01
C ALA A 562 11.94 2.89 -37.70
N ASN A 563 12.25 2.33 -36.53
CA ASN A 563 11.64 1.10 -36.07
C ASN A 563 10.12 1.24 -35.91
N PHE A 564 9.66 2.30 -35.23
CA PHE A 564 8.24 2.52 -35.00
C PHE A 564 7.46 2.72 -36.32
N ILE A 565 7.95 3.57 -37.22
CA ILE A 565 7.30 3.83 -38.52
C ILE A 565 7.32 2.56 -39.39
N SER A 566 8.44 1.84 -39.48
CA SER A 566 8.53 0.60 -40.25
C SER A 566 7.52 -0.47 -39.79
N LEU A 567 7.32 -0.58 -38.47
CA LEU A 567 6.34 -1.49 -37.88
C LEU A 567 4.90 -1.01 -38.13
N ALA A 568 4.63 0.29 -38.04
CA ALA A 568 3.33 0.86 -38.35
C ALA A 568 2.93 0.64 -39.83
N GLU A 569 3.84 0.83 -40.78
CA GLU A 569 3.59 0.58 -42.21
C GLU A 569 3.24 -0.88 -42.51
N LYS A 570 3.80 -1.81 -41.74
CA LYS A 570 3.50 -3.24 -41.81
C LYS A 570 2.24 -3.62 -41.05
N LYS A 571 1.49 -2.65 -40.50
CA LYS A 571 0.32 -2.87 -39.64
C LYS A 571 0.65 -3.73 -38.41
N PHE A 572 1.91 -3.71 -37.95
CA PHE A 572 2.38 -4.55 -36.85
C PHE A 572 1.72 -4.19 -35.52
N TYR A 573 1.14 -3.00 -35.37
CA TYR A 573 0.45 -2.57 -34.16
C TYR A 573 -1.06 -2.79 -34.18
N ASP A 574 -1.64 -3.02 -35.35
CA ASP A 574 -3.10 -3.08 -35.52
C ASP A 574 -3.70 -4.26 -34.74
N GLY A 575 -4.67 -3.96 -33.89
CA GLY A 575 -5.34 -4.92 -33.03
C GLY A 575 -4.55 -5.33 -31.77
N THR A 576 -3.33 -4.81 -31.55
CA THR A 576 -2.66 -4.97 -30.24
C THR A 576 -3.45 -4.24 -29.15
N ARG A 577 -3.18 -4.53 -27.88
CA ARG A 577 -3.84 -3.87 -26.74
C ARG A 577 -2.86 -3.05 -25.92
N PHE A 578 -3.40 -2.07 -25.23
CA PHE A 578 -2.76 -1.49 -24.05
C PHE A 578 -2.86 -2.48 -22.89
N HIS A 579 -2.01 -3.52 -22.91
CA HIS A 579 -2.05 -4.63 -21.95
C HIS A 579 -1.65 -4.22 -20.53
N SER A 580 -0.95 -3.08 -20.37
CA SER A 580 -0.58 -2.51 -19.07
C SER A 580 -0.90 -1.01 -19.05
N VAL A 581 -1.78 -0.60 -18.14
CA VAL A 581 -2.09 0.81 -17.86
C VAL A 581 -1.96 1.02 -16.36
N LYS A 582 -0.88 1.68 -15.95
CA LYS A 582 -0.59 1.97 -14.55
C LYS A 582 -1.04 3.39 -14.23
N HIS A 583 -2.10 3.51 -13.43
CA HIS A 583 -2.63 4.80 -13.02
C HIS A 583 -1.56 5.63 -12.30
N GLY A 584 -1.49 6.93 -12.62
CA GLY A 584 -0.45 7.82 -12.11
C GLY A 584 0.96 7.54 -12.64
N ALA A 585 1.11 6.75 -13.72
CA ALA A 585 2.40 6.53 -14.38
C ALA A 585 2.25 6.53 -15.90
N TYR A 586 1.76 5.44 -16.50
CA TYR A 586 1.83 5.26 -17.95
C TYR A 586 0.81 4.26 -18.55
N ALA A 587 0.65 4.34 -19.87
CA ALA A 587 -0.03 3.34 -20.71
C ALA A 587 0.98 2.67 -21.66
N GLN A 588 1.08 1.34 -21.62
CA GLN A 588 2.01 0.54 -22.41
C GLN A 588 1.27 -0.27 -23.46
N GLY A 589 1.78 -0.22 -24.69
CA GLY A 589 1.24 -0.92 -25.86
C GLY A 589 2.33 -1.43 -26.79
N GLY A 590 1.93 -1.94 -27.95
CA GLY A 590 2.86 -2.42 -28.99
C GLY A 590 3.38 -3.85 -28.80
N ASP A 591 2.73 -4.62 -27.91
CA ASP A 591 3.00 -6.06 -27.75
C ASP A 591 2.11 -6.89 -28.69
N PRO A 592 2.69 -7.66 -29.63
CA PRO A 592 1.90 -8.49 -30.55
C PRO A 592 1.16 -9.65 -29.88
N ASN A 593 1.59 -10.14 -28.71
CA ASN A 593 0.93 -11.26 -28.03
C ASN A 593 -0.48 -10.87 -27.57
N SER A 594 -0.65 -9.62 -27.13
CA SER A 594 -1.92 -9.06 -26.64
C SER A 594 -3.13 -9.08 -27.59
N ARG A 595 -2.94 -9.55 -28.82
CA ARG A 595 -4.04 -9.77 -29.79
C ARG A 595 -4.86 -11.02 -29.51
N ASP A 596 -4.24 -12.05 -28.93
CA ASP A 596 -4.80 -13.40 -28.88
C ASP A 596 -5.85 -13.60 -27.76
N GLY A 597 -6.04 -12.58 -26.93
CA GLY A 597 -6.99 -12.60 -25.82
C GLY A 597 -6.49 -13.36 -24.59
N ASN A 598 -5.25 -13.86 -24.60
CA ASN A 598 -4.61 -14.54 -23.49
C ASN A 598 -3.73 -13.57 -22.68
N PRO A 599 -4.19 -13.04 -21.53
CA PRO A 599 -3.41 -12.07 -20.77
C PRO A 599 -2.14 -12.64 -20.12
N ASP A 600 -1.94 -13.96 -20.12
CA ASP A 600 -0.81 -14.61 -19.45
C ASP A 600 0.53 -14.45 -20.21
N ASN A 601 0.48 -14.14 -21.52
CA ASN A 601 1.66 -13.93 -22.36
C ASN A 601 1.85 -12.46 -22.78
N ASP A 602 0.99 -11.55 -22.28
CA ASP A 602 1.09 -10.11 -22.50
C ASP A 602 2.37 -9.55 -21.90
N GLY A 603 3.02 -8.64 -22.63
CA GLY A 603 4.29 -8.00 -22.28
C GLY A 603 5.53 -8.76 -22.74
N PHE A 604 5.40 -9.99 -23.27
CA PHE A 604 6.53 -10.83 -23.69
C PHE A 604 6.75 -10.86 -25.21
N GLY A 605 5.87 -10.26 -26.02
CA GLY A 605 6.01 -10.26 -27.47
C GLY A 605 6.91 -9.15 -27.98
N GLY A 606 7.35 -9.31 -29.23
CA GLY A 606 8.19 -8.35 -29.93
C GLY A 606 8.27 -8.62 -31.44
N PRO A 607 9.00 -7.79 -32.20
CA PRO A 607 9.05 -7.87 -33.66
C PRO A 607 10.05 -8.92 -34.17
N GLY A 608 10.59 -9.76 -33.28
CA GLY A 608 11.61 -10.76 -33.58
C GLY A 608 13.05 -10.23 -33.61
N TYR A 609 13.27 -8.96 -33.25
CA TYR A 609 14.57 -8.31 -33.10
C TYR A 609 14.50 -7.20 -32.04
N THR A 610 15.65 -6.66 -31.63
CA THR A 610 15.74 -5.47 -30.77
C THR A 610 16.54 -4.36 -31.47
N ILE A 611 16.49 -3.16 -30.91
CA ILE A 611 17.24 -1.99 -31.38
C ILE A 611 18.15 -1.45 -30.27
N ARG A 612 19.21 -0.74 -30.66
CA ARG A 612 20.08 -0.05 -29.70
C ARG A 612 19.32 1.11 -29.06
N ASP A 613 19.43 1.20 -27.74
CA ASP A 613 19.13 2.42 -26.99
C ASP A 613 19.85 3.63 -27.61
N GLU A 614 19.09 4.69 -27.86
CA GLU A 614 19.61 5.99 -28.28
C GLU A 614 19.60 6.91 -27.07
N SER A 615 20.51 7.90 -27.04
CA SER A 615 20.47 8.90 -25.97
C SER A 615 19.14 9.63 -26.02
N SER A 616 18.50 9.81 -24.87
CA SER A 616 17.25 10.57 -24.75
C SER A 616 17.58 11.98 -24.26
N PRO A 617 17.87 12.96 -25.14
CA PRO A 617 18.11 14.33 -24.72
C PRO A 617 16.87 14.97 -24.09
N ARG A 618 15.68 14.37 -24.31
CA ARG A 618 14.41 14.82 -23.74
C ARG A 618 14.04 14.05 -22.49
N ARG A 619 13.32 14.77 -21.63
CA ARG A 619 12.72 14.25 -20.40
C ARG A 619 11.29 13.77 -20.63
N HIS A 620 10.80 12.97 -19.71
CA HIS A 620 9.49 12.34 -19.77
C HIS A 620 8.40 13.24 -19.16
N PHE A 621 8.02 14.27 -19.90
CA PHE A 621 6.81 15.05 -19.64
C PHE A 621 5.55 14.20 -19.82
N ARG A 622 4.39 14.66 -19.33
CA ARG A 622 3.09 14.05 -19.64
C ARG A 622 2.91 13.95 -21.17
N GLY A 623 2.51 12.77 -21.64
CA GLY A 623 2.29 12.49 -23.06
C GLY A 623 3.56 12.21 -23.86
N THR A 624 4.72 12.05 -23.23
CA THR A 624 5.92 11.56 -23.91
C THR A 624 5.74 10.09 -24.28
N ILE A 625 6.08 9.72 -25.52
CA ILE A 625 6.19 8.32 -25.94
C ILE A 625 7.66 7.89 -25.89
N THR A 626 7.91 6.73 -25.30
CA THR A 626 9.23 6.21 -25.00
C THR A 626 9.28 4.69 -25.17
N THR A 627 10.47 4.14 -25.37
CA THR A 627 10.62 2.68 -25.53
C THR A 627 10.21 1.94 -24.26
N ALA A 628 9.54 0.80 -24.41
CA ALA A 628 9.38 -0.16 -23.32
C ALA A 628 10.47 -1.24 -23.47
N LYS A 629 11.25 -1.46 -22.42
CA LYS A 629 12.41 -2.37 -22.47
C LYS A 629 12.65 -3.06 -21.13
N GLY A 630 13.40 -4.16 -21.18
CA GLY A 630 13.86 -4.86 -19.98
C GLY A 630 14.99 -4.12 -19.28
N SER A 631 15.54 -4.73 -18.22
CA SER A 631 16.71 -4.20 -17.50
C SER A 631 17.98 -4.20 -18.36
N GLU A 632 18.05 -5.09 -19.36
CA GLU A 632 19.20 -5.22 -20.24
C GLU A 632 19.29 -4.05 -21.24
N PRO A 633 20.49 -3.50 -21.48
CA PRO A 633 20.71 -2.53 -22.55
C PRO A 633 20.27 -3.08 -23.91
N HIS A 634 19.75 -2.19 -24.76
CA HIS A 634 19.38 -2.51 -26.16
C HIS A 634 18.34 -3.65 -26.28
N SER A 635 17.45 -3.76 -25.29
CA SER A 635 16.36 -4.75 -25.25
C SER A 635 15.03 -4.20 -25.81
N ALA A 636 14.99 -2.93 -26.24
CA ALA A 636 13.81 -2.32 -26.83
C ALA A 636 13.44 -3.00 -28.17
N GLY A 637 12.16 -3.29 -28.36
CA GLY A 637 11.62 -3.92 -29.56
C GLY A 637 10.46 -3.10 -30.16
N SER A 638 9.26 -3.64 -30.16
CA SER A 638 8.04 -2.98 -30.65
C SER A 638 7.23 -2.30 -29.55
N GLN A 639 7.47 -2.68 -28.29
CA GLN A 639 6.68 -2.17 -27.18
C GLN A 639 7.08 -0.73 -26.83
N PHE A 640 6.09 0.07 -26.48
CA PHE A 640 6.25 1.48 -26.13
C PHE A 640 5.38 1.84 -24.94
N ILE A 641 5.78 2.91 -24.26
CA ILE A 641 5.05 3.52 -23.16
C ILE A 641 4.69 4.95 -23.55
N ILE A 642 3.45 5.38 -23.28
CA ILE A 642 3.03 6.78 -23.28
C ILE A 642 2.79 7.20 -21.83
N THR A 643 3.48 8.25 -21.38
CA THR A 643 3.41 8.72 -20.00
C THR A 643 2.08 9.44 -19.71
N LEU A 644 1.40 9.04 -18.64
CA LEU A 644 0.14 9.65 -18.18
C LEU A 644 0.37 10.87 -17.28
N VAL A 645 1.56 10.93 -16.68
CA VAL A 645 2.07 12.02 -15.84
C VAL A 645 3.53 12.31 -16.21
N THR A 646 4.11 13.36 -15.65
CA THR A 646 5.56 13.56 -15.67
C THR A 646 6.27 12.41 -14.93
N MET A 647 7.28 11.78 -15.53
CA MET A 647 7.98 10.59 -14.99
C MET A 647 9.50 10.74 -14.93
N PRO A 648 10.06 11.44 -13.92
CA PRO A 648 11.51 11.59 -13.73
C PRO A 648 12.26 10.27 -13.59
N GLU A 649 11.61 9.23 -13.09
CA GLU A 649 12.22 7.94 -12.75
C GLU A 649 12.77 7.16 -13.96
N ILE A 650 12.29 7.46 -15.17
CA ILE A 650 12.72 6.84 -16.43
C ILE A 650 13.55 7.77 -17.31
N ASP A 651 13.86 8.99 -16.84
CA ASP A 651 14.70 9.92 -17.57
C ASP A 651 16.11 9.37 -17.78
N GLY A 652 16.58 9.44 -19.02
CA GLY A 652 17.89 8.90 -19.43
C GLY A 652 17.97 7.37 -19.42
N LYS A 653 16.93 6.66 -18.98
CA LYS A 653 16.87 5.19 -18.98
C LYS A 653 16.18 4.66 -20.23
N ASN A 654 15.09 5.29 -20.64
CA ASN A 654 14.31 4.89 -21.82
C ASN A 654 14.48 5.94 -22.93
N THR A 655 14.46 5.48 -24.19
CA THR A 655 14.60 6.37 -25.35
C THR A 655 13.29 7.11 -25.57
N SER A 656 13.23 8.40 -25.22
CA SER A 656 12.11 9.27 -25.60
C SER A 656 12.17 9.53 -27.10
N PHE A 657 11.12 9.12 -27.84
CA PHE A 657 11.10 9.21 -29.30
C PHE A 657 9.86 9.92 -29.86
N GLY A 658 9.03 10.50 -29.01
CA GLY A 658 7.94 11.38 -29.46
C GLY A 658 7.11 12.00 -28.34
N ARG A 659 6.06 12.74 -28.72
CA ARG A 659 5.08 13.34 -27.82
C ARG A 659 3.66 13.27 -28.38
N VAL A 660 2.68 13.24 -27.49
CA VAL A 660 1.28 13.50 -27.80
C VAL A 660 1.10 14.99 -28.09
N ILE A 661 0.53 15.30 -29.25
CA ILE A 661 0.16 16.68 -29.65
C ILE A 661 -1.37 16.89 -29.67
N ALA A 662 -2.16 15.82 -29.68
CA ALA A 662 -3.62 15.85 -29.50
C ALA A 662 -4.11 14.53 -28.88
N GLY A 663 -5.17 14.60 -28.05
CA GLY A 663 -5.77 13.41 -27.41
C GLY A 663 -5.20 13.07 -26.03
N LEU A 664 -4.73 14.03 -25.24
CA LEU A 664 -4.29 13.79 -23.85
C LEU A 664 -5.44 13.35 -22.93
N ASP A 665 -6.66 13.77 -23.22
CA ASP A 665 -7.89 13.32 -22.54
C ASP A 665 -8.21 11.86 -22.91
N VAL A 666 -8.04 11.48 -24.19
CA VAL A 666 -8.19 10.11 -24.67
C VAL A 666 -7.16 9.21 -24.00
N LEU A 667 -5.90 9.66 -23.93
CA LEU A 667 -4.82 8.97 -23.23
C LEU A 667 -5.18 8.69 -21.76
N GLY A 668 -5.71 9.69 -21.03
CA GLY A 668 -6.16 9.52 -19.63
C GLY A 668 -7.36 8.58 -19.46
N ARG A 669 -8.11 8.32 -20.53
CA ARG A 669 -9.25 7.39 -20.55
C ARG A 669 -8.87 5.96 -20.91
N LEU A 670 -7.64 5.71 -21.37
CA LEU A 670 -7.18 4.35 -21.65
C LEU A 670 -7.23 3.48 -20.39
N ARG A 671 -7.58 2.22 -20.59
CA ARG A 671 -7.65 1.16 -19.58
C ARG A 671 -6.90 -0.07 -20.08
N ARG A 672 -6.53 -0.93 -19.13
CA ARG A 672 -5.94 -2.23 -19.44
C ARG A 672 -6.86 -3.02 -20.36
N GLY A 673 -6.33 -3.49 -21.47
CA GLY A 673 -7.05 -4.29 -22.47
C GLY A 673 -7.72 -3.49 -23.59
N ASP A 674 -7.76 -2.16 -23.51
CA ASP A 674 -8.25 -1.32 -24.62
C ASP A 674 -7.42 -1.60 -25.88
N TYR A 675 -8.08 -1.72 -27.02
CA TYR A 675 -7.46 -1.97 -28.31
C TYR A 675 -6.79 -0.72 -28.87
N LEU A 676 -5.58 -0.92 -29.41
CA LEU A 676 -4.96 -0.10 -30.43
C LEU A 676 -5.42 -0.66 -31.79
N LYS A 677 -6.51 -0.09 -32.32
CA LYS A 677 -7.18 -0.57 -33.53
C LYS A 677 -6.31 -0.42 -34.76
N GLU A 678 -5.68 0.74 -34.91
CA GLU A 678 -4.87 1.10 -36.06
C GLU A 678 -3.79 2.10 -35.65
N VAL A 679 -2.60 2.00 -36.25
CA VAL A 679 -1.58 3.06 -36.25
C VAL A 679 -1.45 3.64 -37.64
N ARG A 680 -1.97 4.86 -37.85
CA ARG A 680 -1.95 5.54 -39.15
C ARG A 680 -0.85 6.57 -39.22
N ILE A 681 -0.01 6.51 -40.24
CA ILE A 681 0.98 7.56 -40.51
C ILE A 681 0.25 8.75 -41.15
N ILE A 682 0.31 9.92 -40.51
CA ILE A 682 -0.25 11.17 -41.04
C ILE A 682 0.75 11.81 -42.00
N ARG A 683 2.01 11.90 -41.57
CA ARG A 683 3.13 12.40 -42.38
C ARG A 683 4.45 11.84 -41.86
N LYS A 684 5.46 11.84 -42.72
CA LYS A 684 6.84 11.47 -42.45
C LYS A 684 7.76 12.17 -43.45
N ARG A 685 9.06 12.22 -43.20
CA ARG A 685 10.03 12.79 -44.15
C ARG A 685 10.24 11.85 -45.34
N ASP A 686 10.75 12.39 -46.44
CA ASP A 686 11.00 11.64 -47.67
C ASP A 686 12.36 10.91 -47.62
N HIS A 687 12.43 9.87 -46.80
CA HIS A 687 13.52 8.90 -46.82
C HIS A 687 13.06 7.51 -46.33
N GLY A 688 13.93 6.52 -46.45
CA GLY A 688 13.68 5.18 -45.94
C GLY A 688 13.66 5.14 -44.41
N TYR A 689 12.66 4.46 -43.85
CA TYR A 689 12.56 4.13 -42.42
C TYR A 689 12.91 2.66 -42.21
N GLN A 690 14.21 2.35 -42.26
CA GLN A 690 14.73 1.00 -42.03
C GLN A 690 15.44 0.96 -40.67
N PRO A 691 14.98 0.15 -39.70
CA PRO A 691 15.63 0.07 -38.40
C PRO A 691 16.97 -0.65 -38.50
N ASP A 692 17.99 -0.06 -37.89
CA ASP A 692 19.24 -0.74 -37.55
C ASP A 692 18.98 -1.71 -36.38
N LYS A 693 19.03 -2.99 -36.71
CA LYS A 693 18.71 -4.08 -35.78
C LYS A 693 19.94 -4.45 -34.98
N PHE A 694 19.76 -4.63 -33.68
CA PHE A 694 20.84 -5.04 -32.81
C PHE A 694 21.06 -6.57 -32.86
N GLU A 695 22.18 -6.99 -33.43
CA GLU A 695 22.66 -8.38 -33.47
C GLU A 695 23.57 -8.72 -32.27
N GLY A 696 23.20 -8.26 -31.07
CA GLY A 696 23.90 -8.67 -29.85
C GLY A 696 23.62 -10.14 -29.49
N PRO A 697 24.47 -10.80 -28.68
CA PRO A 697 24.16 -12.13 -28.19
C PRO A 697 22.83 -12.08 -27.46
N ARG A 698 21.80 -12.72 -28.03
CA ARG A 698 20.59 -13.07 -27.29
C ARG A 698 21.03 -14.05 -26.23
N LYS A 699 21.53 -13.58 -25.09
CA LYS A 699 21.60 -14.42 -23.90
C LYS A 699 20.15 -14.79 -23.64
N SER A 700 19.86 -16.05 -23.90
CA SER A 700 18.58 -16.72 -23.73
C SER A 700 17.74 -15.99 -22.70
N ASP A 701 16.73 -15.26 -23.17
CA ASP A 701 15.53 -15.18 -22.38
C ASP A 701 15.19 -16.63 -22.00
N PRO A 702 15.21 -17.01 -20.70
CA PRO A 702 14.91 -18.37 -20.29
C PRO A 702 13.53 -18.84 -20.78
N PHE A 703 12.69 -17.91 -21.24
CA PHE A 703 11.31 -18.14 -21.68
C PHE A 703 11.10 -18.02 -23.19
N TRP A 704 12.13 -17.66 -23.98
CA TRP A 704 12.03 -17.72 -25.44
C TRP A 704 12.42 -19.10 -25.97
N GLN A 705 11.42 -19.94 -26.24
CA GLN A 705 11.62 -21.11 -27.09
C GLN A 705 11.24 -20.78 -28.54
N PRO A 706 12.16 -20.89 -29.51
CA PRO A 706 11.76 -20.84 -30.91
C PRO A 706 10.83 -22.03 -31.16
N LYS A 707 9.59 -21.77 -31.59
CA LYS A 707 8.74 -22.83 -32.14
C LYS A 707 9.51 -23.47 -33.30
N LYS A 708 9.99 -24.71 -33.10
CA LYS A 708 10.54 -25.51 -34.18
C LYS A 708 9.43 -25.69 -35.22
N LYS A 709 9.77 -25.42 -36.49
CA LYS A 709 8.93 -25.66 -37.66
C LYS A 709 8.51 -27.12 -37.75
#